data_AF-A0ABD5CLB7-F1
#
_entry.id   AF-A0ABD5CLB7-F1
#
_cell.length_a   1.000
_cell.length_b   1.000
_cell.length_c   1.000
_cell.angle_alpha   90.00
_cell.angle_beta   90.00
_cell.angle_gamma   90.00
#
_symmetry.space_group_name_H-M   'P 1'
#
loop_
_entity.id
_entity.type
_entity.pdbx_description
1 polymer ?
#
loop_
_entity_poly.entity_id
_entity_poly.type
_entity_poly.pdbx_seq_one_letter_code
_entity_poly.pdbx_strand_id
1 'polypeptide(L)'
;MKIRAQIGMVLNLDKCIGCHTCSVTCKNVWTSREGVEYAWFNNVETKPGIGYPKQWENQDKWNGGWKRNADGSIEPRQRSRLKVLSRLFANPNLPQIDDYYEPFTFDYEHLQSAPESKAPPVARARSLLTGKRMQKIEWGPNWEEILGGEFEKRSKDKNFDDVQKDIYGQFENTFMMYLPRLCEHCLNPACVASCPSGSIYKREEDGIVLIDQDKCRGWRMCVSGCPYKKIYYNWKSGKAEKCIFCYPRIESGQPTVCSETCVGRIRYLGVLLYDADEIEKAASVEHETDLYQAQLDVFLDPHDPRVIAQARADSIPDAWLEAAKKSPVYKMAMEWKVALPLHPEYRTLPMVWYVPPLSPITTAAREGHISANGEIPDVTQLRIPVKYLANLLTAGDEAPLIRALERMLAMRTYQRGKHVDGCENPAVLEQVGLSRDEVEDMYCVMALASYEDRFMVPGTHREYAENLYDLKGSCGFSFGNRCSDGVGETSLFGGKKRRTIPIRGAGMKRADMNSDAHHVAARVLAALLNYPGAELRAALPDLRVALQSSERALSDESREAVVALIDTLQDPDALEAEARYVDTFDRGRRTSLHLFEHVHGDSRERGPALIDLQQTYAQQGMFLTADELPDYLPVVLEFAAMQPQHTAREFLAEMAHLLQSIHAALVCQHSPYAAAVAATLDLAGEPVQPPDAAARAPAEPAIDDEWREPDAFGGCSPSGSHYAPDVQTIQFVRRDATSFAAPKEGLL
;
A
#
# COMPACT_ATOMS: atom_id res chain seq x y z
N MET A 1 -6.16 2.89 -28.03
CA MET A 1 -5.51 1.98 -27.07
C MET A 1 -4.75 2.86 -26.12
N LYS A 2 -5.27 2.94 -24.89
CA LYS A 2 -4.64 3.68 -23.79
C LYS A 2 -4.32 2.67 -22.71
N ILE A 3 -3.05 2.26 -22.63
CA ILE A 3 -2.62 1.26 -21.67
C ILE A 3 -2.54 1.89 -20.28
N ARG A 4 -3.13 1.21 -19.32
CA ARG A 4 -2.95 1.50 -17.89
C ARG A 4 -2.53 0.24 -17.15
N ALA A 5 -1.95 0.44 -15.98
CA ALA A 5 -1.56 -0.64 -15.09
C ALA A 5 -2.40 -0.63 -13.82
N GLN A 6 -2.61 -1.80 -13.23
CA GLN A 6 -3.25 -1.94 -11.93
C GLN A 6 -2.67 -3.13 -11.18
N ILE A 7 -2.52 -2.99 -9.87
CA ILE A 7 -2.29 -4.14 -8.98
C ILE A 7 -3.61 -4.89 -8.81
N GLY A 8 -3.71 -6.06 -9.43
CA GLY A 8 -4.80 -7.01 -9.20
C GLY A 8 -4.55 -7.89 -7.98
N MET A 9 -5.57 -8.61 -7.52
CA MET A 9 -5.43 -9.61 -6.47
C MET A 9 -6.11 -10.92 -6.87
N VAL A 10 -5.50 -12.06 -6.56
CA VAL A 10 -6.15 -13.37 -6.62
C VAL A 10 -6.23 -13.97 -5.22
N LEU A 11 -7.37 -14.56 -4.87
CA LEU A 11 -7.60 -15.29 -3.63
C LEU A 11 -7.88 -16.75 -3.94
N ASN A 12 -7.00 -17.65 -3.48
CA ASN A 12 -7.20 -19.07 -3.65
C ASN A 12 -8.15 -19.63 -2.58
N LEU A 13 -9.42 -19.87 -2.94
CA LEU A 13 -10.44 -20.35 -1.99
C LEU A 13 -10.20 -21.78 -1.53
N ASP A 14 -9.52 -22.61 -2.33
CA ASP A 14 -9.14 -23.98 -1.98
C ASP A 14 -8.18 -24.04 -0.76
N LYS A 15 -7.41 -22.96 -0.53
CA LYS A 15 -6.51 -22.81 0.63
C LYS A 15 -7.10 -21.97 1.76
N CYS A 16 -8.31 -21.41 1.60
CA CYS A 16 -8.87 -20.51 2.58
C CYS A 16 -9.34 -21.29 3.82
N ILE A 17 -8.82 -20.92 4.99
CA ILE A 17 -9.16 -21.56 6.27
C ILE A 17 -10.17 -20.75 7.11
N GLY A 18 -10.66 -19.62 6.59
CA GLY A 18 -11.67 -18.83 7.31
C GLY A 18 -11.20 -18.26 8.66
N CYS A 19 -9.91 -17.96 8.85
CA CYS A 19 -9.37 -17.55 10.16
C CYS A 19 -9.62 -16.08 10.55
N HIS A 20 -10.18 -15.26 9.65
CA HIS A 20 -10.44 -13.82 9.84
C HIS A 20 -9.23 -12.92 10.16
N THR A 21 -7.98 -13.40 10.19
CA THR A 21 -6.77 -12.58 10.45
C THR A 21 -6.70 -11.35 9.52
N CYS A 22 -6.97 -11.55 8.23
CA CYS A 22 -7.01 -10.48 7.24
C CYS A 22 -8.07 -9.39 7.51
N SER A 23 -9.16 -9.73 8.20
CA SER A 23 -10.21 -8.79 8.63
C SER A 23 -9.75 -8.01 9.86
N VAL A 24 -9.15 -8.69 10.84
CA VAL A 24 -8.67 -8.09 12.10
C VAL A 24 -7.55 -7.08 11.83
N THR A 25 -6.56 -7.44 11.02
CA THR A 25 -5.43 -6.54 10.74
C THR A 25 -5.89 -5.31 9.95
N CYS A 26 -6.77 -5.48 8.97
CA CYS A 26 -7.40 -4.36 8.26
C CYS A 26 -8.25 -3.47 9.19
N LYS A 27 -8.97 -4.08 10.15
CA LYS A 27 -9.77 -3.37 11.15
C LYS A 27 -8.86 -2.49 12.02
N ASN A 28 -7.84 -3.09 12.61
CA ASN A 28 -6.92 -2.45 13.54
C ASN A 28 -6.23 -1.22 12.92
N VAL A 29 -5.76 -1.34 11.68
CA VAL A 29 -5.05 -0.25 10.99
C VAL A 29 -6.01 0.86 10.55
N TRP A 30 -7.14 0.52 9.92
CA TRP A 30 -7.91 1.51 9.15
C TRP A 30 -9.26 1.93 9.77
N THR A 31 -9.93 1.04 10.52
CA THR A 31 -11.37 1.19 10.84
C THR A 31 -11.71 0.95 12.31
N SER A 32 -10.77 1.21 13.22
CA SER A 32 -10.99 1.20 14.69
C SER A 32 -11.60 2.49 15.25
N ARG A 33 -11.80 3.51 14.40
CA ARG A 33 -12.36 4.81 14.78
C ARG A 33 -13.88 4.73 14.96
N GLU A 34 -14.39 5.54 15.88
CA GLU A 34 -15.83 5.78 16.02
C GLU A 34 -16.41 6.36 14.72
N GLY A 35 -17.55 5.84 14.30
CA GLY A 35 -18.17 6.08 12.99
C GLY A 35 -17.97 4.92 12.00
N VAL A 36 -16.89 4.16 12.11
CA VAL A 36 -16.52 3.04 11.21
C VAL A 36 -16.20 1.75 11.95
N GLU A 37 -16.46 1.68 13.26
CA GLU A 37 -16.29 0.47 14.05
C GLU A 37 -17.13 -0.71 13.51
N TYR A 38 -18.31 -0.44 12.95
CA TYR A 38 -19.16 -1.45 12.29
C TYR A 38 -18.65 -1.87 10.91
N ALA A 39 -17.76 -1.09 10.27
CA ALA A 39 -17.37 -1.25 8.88
C ALA A 39 -16.16 -2.19 8.72
N TRP A 40 -16.32 -3.28 7.96
CA TRP A 40 -15.24 -4.24 7.71
C TRP A 40 -14.78 -4.18 6.26
N PHE A 41 -13.78 -3.32 5.98
CA PHE A 41 -13.24 -3.15 4.62
C PHE A 41 -12.83 -4.49 4.01
N ASN A 42 -12.09 -5.29 4.77
CA ASN A 42 -11.92 -6.72 4.53
C ASN A 42 -12.83 -7.50 5.49
N ASN A 43 -13.70 -8.37 4.95
CA ASN A 43 -14.50 -9.30 5.73
C ASN A 43 -14.39 -10.70 5.12
N VAL A 44 -14.70 -11.73 5.91
CA VAL A 44 -14.78 -13.12 5.45
C VAL A 44 -16.17 -13.63 5.78
N GLU A 45 -16.78 -14.34 4.85
CA GLU A 45 -18.11 -14.91 4.99
C GLU A 45 -18.05 -16.42 4.88
N THR A 46 -18.86 -17.12 5.67
CA THR A 46 -19.13 -18.53 5.42
C THR A 46 -20.26 -18.63 4.40
N LYS A 47 -20.03 -19.43 3.37
CA LYS A 47 -21.01 -19.74 2.32
C LYS A 47 -21.45 -21.21 2.45
N PRO A 48 -22.74 -21.54 2.31
CA PRO A 48 -23.87 -20.63 2.01
C PRO A 48 -24.32 -19.75 3.19
N GLY A 49 -24.62 -18.49 2.89
CA GLY A 49 -25.05 -17.46 3.85
C GLY A 49 -25.40 -16.13 3.18
N ILE A 50 -26.23 -15.31 3.85
CA ILE A 50 -26.67 -14.01 3.30
C ILE A 50 -25.58 -12.93 3.38
N GLY A 51 -24.53 -13.16 4.18
CA GLY A 51 -23.30 -12.37 4.18
C GLY A 51 -23.44 -10.98 4.83
N TYR A 52 -22.49 -10.10 4.51
CA TYR A 52 -22.30 -8.80 5.15
C TYR A 52 -22.13 -7.67 4.09
N PRO A 53 -23.04 -6.66 4.09
CA PRO A 53 -24.31 -6.63 4.82
C PRO A 53 -25.27 -7.74 4.35
N LYS A 54 -26.34 -7.97 5.11
CA LYS A 54 -27.33 -9.02 4.84
C LYS A 54 -27.87 -8.93 3.40
N GLN A 55 -27.76 -10.04 2.68
CA GLN A 55 -28.18 -10.21 1.28
C GLN A 55 -27.51 -9.24 0.31
N TRP A 56 -26.24 -8.88 0.52
CA TRP A 56 -25.55 -7.90 -0.32
C TRP A 56 -25.54 -8.25 -1.82
N GLU A 57 -25.62 -9.53 -2.18
CA GLU A 57 -25.68 -10.06 -3.56
C GLU A 57 -27.04 -9.83 -4.22
N ASN A 58 -28.11 -9.57 -3.45
CA ASN A 58 -29.44 -9.36 -3.99
C ASN A 58 -29.57 -7.96 -4.61
N GLN A 59 -29.21 -7.81 -5.89
CA GLN A 59 -29.30 -6.54 -6.59
C GLN A 59 -30.72 -6.11 -6.96
N ASP A 60 -31.72 -6.98 -6.83
CA ASP A 60 -33.13 -6.59 -6.96
C ASP A 60 -33.61 -5.84 -5.71
N LYS A 61 -33.04 -6.18 -4.53
CA LYS A 61 -33.19 -5.39 -3.30
C LYS A 61 -32.34 -4.12 -3.36
N TRP A 62 -31.05 -4.25 -3.64
CA TRP A 62 -30.08 -3.17 -3.40
C TRP A 62 -29.83 -2.22 -4.57
N ASN A 63 -30.19 -2.61 -5.79
CA ASN A 63 -29.98 -1.83 -7.01
C ASN A 63 -28.52 -1.36 -7.23
N GLY A 64 -27.54 -2.21 -6.91
CA GLY A 64 -26.13 -1.93 -7.19
C GLY A 64 -25.69 -2.40 -8.58
N GLY A 65 -24.50 -1.96 -9.00
CA GLY A 65 -23.90 -2.33 -10.28
C GLY A 65 -24.52 -1.61 -11.47
N TRP A 66 -24.35 -2.17 -12.66
CA TRP A 66 -24.86 -1.61 -13.92
C TRP A 66 -25.99 -2.45 -14.50
N LYS A 67 -26.79 -1.82 -15.36
CA LYS A 67 -27.79 -2.46 -16.20
C LYS A 67 -27.49 -2.08 -17.65
N ARG A 68 -27.54 -3.06 -18.55
CA ARG A 68 -27.52 -2.83 -20.00
C ARG A 68 -28.93 -2.49 -20.51
N ASN A 69 -29.02 -1.45 -21.33
CA ASN A 69 -30.23 -1.03 -22.03
C ASN A 69 -30.38 -1.78 -23.35
N ALA A 70 -31.57 -1.70 -23.96
CA ALA A 70 -31.86 -2.37 -25.23
C ALA A 70 -31.03 -1.82 -26.42
N ASP A 71 -30.56 -0.57 -26.31
CA ASP A 71 -29.69 0.08 -27.30
C ASP A 71 -28.21 -0.27 -27.15
N GLY A 72 -27.85 -1.11 -26.17
CA GLY A 72 -26.49 -1.50 -25.86
C GLY A 72 -25.75 -0.60 -24.87
N SER A 73 -26.29 0.58 -24.54
CA SER A 73 -25.70 1.44 -23.52
C SER A 73 -25.83 0.83 -22.12
N ILE A 74 -24.95 1.22 -21.20
CA ILE A 74 -25.04 0.83 -19.78
C ILE A 74 -25.37 2.04 -18.90
N GLU A 75 -26.25 1.83 -17.91
CA GLU A 75 -26.54 2.80 -16.87
C GLU A 75 -26.44 2.18 -15.48
N PRO A 76 -26.11 2.93 -14.42
CA PRO A 76 -26.15 2.41 -13.06
C PRO A 76 -27.56 1.87 -12.73
N ARG A 77 -27.64 0.70 -12.06
CA ARG A 77 -28.92 0.08 -11.68
C ARG A 77 -29.73 0.96 -10.73
N GLN A 78 -29.05 1.82 -9.97
CA GLN A 78 -29.62 2.91 -9.18
C GLN A 78 -30.46 3.93 -9.98
N ARG A 79 -30.38 3.89 -11.33
CA ARG A 79 -31.00 4.74 -12.36
C ARG A 79 -30.13 5.90 -12.85
N SER A 80 -30.63 6.60 -13.86
CA SER A 80 -30.01 7.79 -14.48
C SER A 80 -29.70 8.92 -13.49
N ARG A 81 -28.78 9.82 -13.89
CA ARG A 81 -28.30 10.96 -13.09
C ARG A 81 -29.43 11.79 -12.47
N LEU A 82 -30.50 12.08 -13.21
CA LEU A 82 -31.63 12.87 -12.73
C LEU A 82 -32.40 12.15 -11.60
N LYS A 83 -32.58 10.82 -11.72
CA LYS A 83 -33.23 10.00 -10.69
C LYS A 83 -32.37 9.80 -9.44
N VAL A 84 -31.05 9.73 -9.60
CA VAL A 84 -30.10 9.74 -8.48
C VAL A 84 -30.22 11.06 -7.71
N LEU A 85 -30.24 12.20 -8.41
CA LEU A 85 -30.42 13.52 -7.80
C LEU A 85 -31.78 13.69 -7.11
N SER A 86 -32.88 13.19 -7.70
CA SER A 86 -34.20 13.29 -7.06
C SER A 86 -34.31 12.46 -5.76
N ARG A 87 -33.41 11.50 -5.54
CA ARG A 87 -33.35 10.64 -4.35
C ARG A 87 -32.27 11.06 -3.35
N LEU A 88 -31.62 12.21 -3.57
CA LEU A 88 -30.54 12.69 -2.72
C LEU A 88 -30.99 12.93 -1.27
N PHE A 89 -32.22 13.38 -1.07
CA PHE A 89 -32.78 13.66 0.25
C PHE A 89 -33.03 12.39 1.09
N ALA A 90 -33.37 11.29 0.43
CA ALA A 90 -33.60 9.99 1.07
C ALA A 90 -33.30 8.88 0.05
N ASN A 91 -32.16 8.22 0.22
CA ASN A 91 -31.78 7.10 -0.63
C ASN A 91 -32.58 5.85 -0.20
N PRO A 92 -33.54 5.36 -1.02
CA PRO A 92 -34.42 4.25 -0.63
C PRO A 92 -33.71 2.90 -0.59
N ASN A 93 -32.54 2.80 -1.21
CA ASN A 93 -31.78 1.56 -1.34
C ASN A 93 -30.55 1.54 -0.43
N LEU A 94 -30.43 2.49 0.51
CA LEU A 94 -29.31 2.55 1.43
C LEU A 94 -29.43 1.41 2.46
N PRO A 95 -28.43 0.53 2.61
CA PRO A 95 -28.42 -0.44 3.69
C PRO A 95 -28.47 0.28 5.05
N GLN A 96 -29.34 -0.19 5.93
CA GLN A 96 -29.47 0.34 7.28
C GLN A 96 -28.43 -0.29 8.19
N ILE A 97 -28.21 0.29 9.36
CA ILE A 97 -27.23 -0.24 10.32
C ILE A 97 -27.57 -1.68 10.73
N ASP A 98 -28.85 -2.03 10.79
CA ASP A 98 -29.32 -3.39 11.12
C ASP A 98 -29.13 -4.40 9.98
N ASP A 99 -28.91 -3.94 8.74
CA ASP A 99 -28.45 -4.81 7.64
C ASP A 99 -26.97 -5.17 7.81
N TYR A 100 -26.19 -4.33 8.51
CA TYR A 100 -24.83 -4.66 8.95
C TYR A 100 -24.89 -5.36 10.32
N TYR A 101 -24.85 -4.58 11.40
CA TYR A 101 -25.14 -4.93 12.79
C TYR A 101 -25.05 -3.65 13.63
N GLU A 102 -25.75 -3.61 14.78
CA GLU A 102 -25.50 -2.58 15.80
C GLU A 102 -24.15 -2.86 16.47
N PRO A 103 -23.12 -1.98 16.31
CA PRO A 103 -21.84 -2.19 16.94
C PRO A 103 -21.96 -2.12 18.46
N PHE A 104 -21.26 -3.02 19.15
CA PHE A 104 -21.38 -3.18 20.60
C PHE A 104 -20.02 -3.26 21.28
N THR A 105 -20.01 -2.91 22.57
CA THR A 105 -18.91 -3.10 23.52
C THR A 105 -19.45 -3.74 24.80
N PHE A 106 -18.62 -3.96 25.81
CA PHE A 106 -19.02 -4.53 27.09
C PHE A 106 -18.59 -3.64 28.26
N ASP A 107 -19.38 -3.67 29.34
CA ASP A 107 -19.09 -2.97 30.60
C ASP A 107 -17.99 -3.69 31.40
N TYR A 108 -16.77 -3.75 30.88
CA TYR A 108 -15.66 -4.42 31.56
C TYR A 108 -15.34 -3.77 32.91
N GLU A 109 -15.49 -2.46 33.03
CA GLU A 109 -15.27 -1.72 34.29
C GLU A 109 -16.18 -2.21 35.42
N HIS A 110 -17.40 -2.67 35.10
CA HIS A 110 -18.32 -3.22 36.11
C HIS A 110 -17.76 -4.45 36.83
N LEU A 111 -16.85 -5.22 36.21
CA LEU A 111 -16.19 -6.35 36.86
C LEU A 111 -15.27 -5.92 38.01
N GLN A 112 -14.79 -4.67 37.98
CA GLN A 112 -13.87 -4.11 38.97
C GLN A 112 -14.57 -3.17 39.95
N SER A 113 -15.55 -2.40 39.48
CA SER A 113 -16.25 -1.37 40.26
C SER A 113 -17.56 -1.82 40.90
N ALA A 114 -18.00 -3.07 40.67
CA ALA A 114 -19.26 -3.56 41.24
C ALA A 114 -19.22 -3.54 42.78
N PRO A 115 -20.28 -3.04 43.44
CA PRO A 115 -20.41 -3.16 44.87
C PRO A 115 -20.60 -4.61 45.29
N GLU A 116 -20.37 -4.90 46.57
CA GLU A 116 -20.61 -6.22 47.15
C GLU A 116 -22.06 -6.67 46.88
N SER A 117 -22.19 -7.88 46.34
CA SER A 117 -23.43 -8.41 45.81
C SER A 117 -23.45 -9.92 45.96
N LYS A 118 -24.64 -10.51 46.14
CA LYS A 118 -24.81 -11.98 46.18
C LYS A 118 -24.59 -12.65 44.83
N ALA A 119 -24.73 -11.90 43.73
CA ALA A 119 -24.49 -12.37 42.38
C ALA A 119 -23.12 -11.88 41.87
N PRO A 120 -22.36 -12.72 41.13
CA PRO A 120 -21.10 -12.28 40.55
C PRO A 120 -21.34 -11.16 39.52
N PRO A 121 -20.49 -10.13 39.47
CA PRO A 121 -20.61 -9.07 38.47
C PRO A 121 -20.34 -9.64 37.07
N VAL A 122 -21.04 -9.09 36.07
CA VAL A 122 -20.94 -9.52 34.66
C VAL A 122 -20.83 -8.32 33.74
N ALA A 123 -19.88 -8.35 32.80
CA ALA A 123 -19.74 -7.33 31.77
C ALA A 123 -20.85 -7.53 30.73
N ARG A 124 -21.86 -6.65 30.74
CA ARG A 124 -22.99 -6.72 29.81
C ARG A 124 -22.75 -5.83 28.59
N ALA A 125 -23.39 -6.21 27.48
CA ALA A 125 -23.26 -5.51 26.22
C ALA A 125 -23.89 -4.11 26.25
N ARG A 126 -23.22 -3.16 25.58
CA ARG A 126 -23.69 -1.81 25.31
C ARG A 126 -23.57 -1.49 23.84
N SER A 127 -24.54 -0.73 23.35
CA SER A 127 -24.52 -0.16 22.01
C SER A 127 -23.46 0.93 21.91
N LEU A 128 -22.60 0.84 20.90
CA LEU A 128 -21.65 1.92 20.55
C LEU A 128 -22.35 3.08 19.83
N LEU A 129 -23.59 2.91 19.37
CA LEU A 129 -24.37 3.99 18.75
C LEU A 129 -25.13 4.83 19.78
N THR A 130 -25.73 4.17 20.78
CA THR A 130 -26.63 4.83 21.75
C THR A 130 -26.04 4.96 23.15
N GLY A 131 -24.96 4.24 23.46
CA GLY A 131 -24.41 4.12 24.82
C GLY A 131 -25.29 3.36 25.81
N LYS A 132 -26.49 2.93 25.37
CA LYS A 132 -27.45 2.21 26.20
C LYS A 132 -27.08 0.73 26.31
N ARG A 133 -27.50 0.14 27.42
CA ARG A 133 -27.36 -1.29 27.68
C ARG A 133 -28.24 -2.09 26.72
N MET A 134 -27.64 -3.08 26.07
CA MET A 134 -28.34 -4.02 25.21
C MET A 134 -28.90 -5.16 26.07
N GLN A 135 -30.12 -5.59 25.78
CA GLN A 135 -30.67 -6.78 26.44
C GLN A 135 -30.04 -8.05 25.88
N LYS A 136 -29.81 -8.10 24.57
CA LYS A 136 -29.19 -9.21 23.86
C LYS A 136 -28.49 -8.69 22.61
N ILE A 137 -27.39 -9.33 22.22
CA ILE A 137 -26.80 -9.16 20.89
C ILE A 137 -27.52 -10.13 19.97
N GLU A 138 -28.13 -9.62 18.90
CA GLU A 138 -28.98 -10.41 17.99
C GLU A 138 -28.33 -10.66 16.62
N TRP A 139 -27.29 -9.91 16.28
CA TRP A 139 -26.56 -10.05 15.03
C TRP A 139 -25.12 -9.54 15.16
N GLY A 140 -24.28 -9.89 14.18
CA GLY A 140 -22.89 -9.47 14.07
C GLY A 140 -22.37 -9.61 12.63
N PRO A 141 -21.17 -9.09 12.33
CA PRO A 141 -20.62 -9.10 10.97
C PRO A 141 -20.26 -10.50 10.44
N ASN A 142 -20.19 -11.49 11.33
CA ASN A 142 -19.88 -12.90 11.03
C ASN A 142 -20.89 -13.87 11.68
N TRP A 143 -22.17 -13.48 11.78
CA TRP A 143 -23.17 -14.25 12.53
C TRP A 143 -23.43 -15.66 11.97
N GLU A 144 -23.18 -15.87 10.67
CA GLU A 144 -23.40 -17.13 9.95
C GLU A 144 -22.14 -18.01 9.89
N GLU A 145 -21.12 -17.70 10.69
CA GLU A 145 -19.86 -18.45 10.77
C GLU A 145 -20.08 -19.95 10.99
N ILE A 146 -19.35 -20.78 10.23
CA ILE A 146 -19.38 -22.25 10.33
C ILE A 146 -20.84 -22.76 10.27
N LEU A 147 -21.61 -22.23 9.32
CA LEU A 147 -23.01 -22.57 9.07
C LEU A 147 -23.94 -22.22 10.25
N GLY A 148 -23.60 -21.21 11.04
CA GLY A 148 -24.41 -20.70 12.14
C GLY A 148 -25.83 -20.31 11.70
N GLY A 149 -26.83 -20.93 12.32
CA GLY A 149 -28.25 -20.71 12.01
C GLY A 149 -28.87 -21.79 11.12
N GLU A 150 -30.20 -21.81 11.08
CA GLU A 150 -30.99 -22.79 10.31
C GLU A 150 -30.69 -22.71 8.81
N PHE A 151 -30.67 -23.87 8.13
CA PHE A 151 -30.45 -23.93 6.69
C PHE A 151 -31.52 -23.16 5.90
N GLU A 152 -32.78 -23.13 6.34
CA GLU A 152 -33.83 -22.33 5.69
C GLU A 152 -33.47 -20.84 5.61
N LYS A 153 -32.80 -20.30 6.63
CA LYS A 153 -32.35 -18.90 6.66
C LYS A 153 -31.12 -18.70 5.78
N ARG A 154 -30.13 -19.60 5.86
CA ARG A 154 -28.89 -19.53 5.08
C ARG A 154 -29.10 -19.81 3.59
N SER A 155 -30.05 -20.67 3.24
CA SER A 155 -30.42 -21.03 1.86
C SER A 155 -31.14 -19.90 1.10
N LYS A 156 -31.32 -18.73 1.72
CA LYS A 156 -31.68 -17.47 1.07
C LYS A 156 -30.49 -16.79 0.40
N ASP A 157 -29.30 -17.39 0.48
CA ASP A 157 -28.15 -17.04 -0.33
C ASP A 157 -28.53 -16.97 -1.82
N LYS A 158 -28.14 -15.88 -2.47
CA LYS A 158 -28.46 -15.62 -3.89
C LYS A 158 -27.81 -16.64 -4.81
N ASN A 159 -26.69 -17.25 -4.40
CA ASN A 159 -25.99 -18.23 -5.23
C ASN A 159 -26.72 -19.59 -5.32
N PHE A 160 -27.78 -19.82 -4.53
CA PHE A 160 -28.65 -20.99 -4.68
C PHE A 160 -29.71 -20.85 -5.78
N ASP A 161 -29.78 -19.72 -6.48
CA ASP A 161 -30.68 -19.57 -7.62
C ASP A 161 -30.39 -20.67 -8.67
N ASP A 162 -31.45 -21.27 -9.20
CA ASP A 162 -31.39 -22.41 -10.13
C ASP A 162 -30.66 -23.67 -9.60
N VAL A 163 -30.53 -23.81 -8.27
CA VAL A 163 -29.99 -25.01 -7.61
C VAL A 163 -31.07 -25.68 -6.76
N GLN A 164 -31.22 -27.00 -6.89
CA GLN A 164 -32.07 -27.79 -6.00
C GLN A 164 -31.45 -27.88 -4.60
N LYS A 165 -31.87 -26.98 -3.71
CA LYS A 165 -31.18 -26.75 -2.43
C LYS A 165 -31.57 -27.69 -1.29
N ASP A 166 -32.72 -28.37 -1.38
CA ASP A 166 -33.28 -29.18 -0.28
C ASP A 166 -32.33 -30.30 0.19
N ILE A 167 -31.57 -30.88 -0.74
CA ILE A 167 -30.60 -31.95 -0.44
C ILE A 167 -29.45 -31.47 0.47
N TYR A 168 -29.07 -30.19 0.39
CA TYR A 168 -27.93 -29.63 1.15
C TYR A 168 -28.31 -29.25 2.58
N GLY A 169 -29.60 -29.33 2.94
CA GLY A 169 -30.05 -29.27 4.32
C GLY A 169 -29.79 -30.57 5.10
N GLN A 170 -29.47 -31.67 4.40
CA GLN A 170 -29.13 -32.95 5.02
C GLN A 170 -27.69 -32.94 5.53
N PHE A 171 -27.46 -33.60 6.67
CA PHE A 171 -26.16 -33.61 7.33
C PHE A 171 -25.06 -34.19 6.44
N GLU A 172 -25.36 -35.29 5.74
CA GLU A 172 -24.41 -36.02 4.88
C GLU A 172 -23.97 -35.21 3.66
N ASN A 173 -24.84 -34.32 3.18
CA ASN A 173 -24.63 -33.46 2.01
C ASN A 173 -24.21 -32.03 2.39
N THR A 174 -23.96 -31.78 3.68
CA THR A 174 -23.56 -30.45 4.16
C THR A 174 -22.21 -30.04 3.55
N PHE A 175 -22.18 -28.84 2.97
CA PHE A 175 -20.96 -28.19 2.51
C PHE A 175 -20.84 -26.79 3.10
N MET A 176 -19.60 -26.31 3.18
CA MET A 176 -19.29 -24.93 3.48
C MET A 176 -18.01 -24.51 2.76
N MET A 177 -17.88 -23.22 2.50
CA MET A 177 -16.65 -22.60 2.02
C MET A 177 -16.51 -21.20 2.61
N TYR A 178 -15.31 -20.65 2.57
CA TYR A 178 -15.05 -19.29 3.03
C TYR A 178 -14.88 -18.35 1.84
N LEU A 179 -15.50 -17.18 1.93
CA LEU A 179 -15.44 -16.12 0.94
C LEU A 179 -14.87 -14.84 1.57
N PRO A 180 -13.52 -14.68 1.60
CA PRO A 180 -12.88 -13.42 1.94
C PRO A 180 -13.10 -12.38 0.84
N ARG A 181 -13.56 -11.18 1.19
CA ARG A 181 -13.85 -10.10 0.24
C ARG A 181 -13.31 -8.76 0.71
N LEU A 182 -12.92 -7.93 -0.24
CA LEU A 182 -12.60 -6.51 -0.06
C LEU A 182 -13.21 -5.69 -1.19
N CYS A 183 -12.84 -4.42 -1.35
CA CYS A 183 -13.24 -3.68 -2.55
C CYS A 183 -12.59 -4.29 -3.80
N GLU A 184 -13.36 -4.43 -4.87
CA GLU A 184 -12.86 -5.00 -6.13
C GLU A 184 -11.95 -4.07 -6.95
N HIS A 185 -11.81 -2.79 -6.57
CA HIS A 185 -11.05 -1.76 -7.30
C HIS A 185 -11.27 -1.82 -8.83
N CYS A 186 -12.54 -1.99 -9.20
CA CYS A 186 -13.08 -2.22 -10.54
C CYS A 186 -12.46 -1.35 -11.66
N LEU A 187 -12.43 -1.85 -12.89
CA LEU A 187 -12.14 -1.05 -14.09
C LEU A 187 -13.33 -0.14 -14.45
N ASN A 188 -14.57 -0.64 -14.29
CA ASN A 188 -15.81 0.11 -14.47
C ASN A 188 -16.57 0.31 -13.12
N PRO A 189 -16.03 1.12 -12.19
CA PRO A 189 -16.57 1.24 -10.83
C PRO A 189 -17.93 1.95 -10.79
N ALA A 190 -19.00 1.20 -10.49
CA ALA A 190 -20.35 1.74 -10.30
C ALA A 190 -20.42 2.84 -9.20
N CYS A 191 -19.54 2.76 -8.19
CA CYS A 191 -19.48 3.77 -7.14
C CYS A 191 -19.01 5.15 -7.64
N VAL A 192 -18.07 5.20 -8.59
CA VAL A 192 -17.63 6.45 -9.23
C VAL A 192 -18.79 7.07 -9.99
N ALA A 193 -19.45 6.26 -10.83
CA ALA A 193 -20.61 6.69 -11.60
C ALA A 193 -21.81 7.14 -10.75
N SER A 194 -21.94 6.62 -9.53
CA SER A 194 -23.06 6.91 -8.64
C SER A 194 -22.82 8.12 -7.72
N CYS A 195 -21.60 8.68 -7.66
CA CYS A 195 -21.28 9.77 -6.73
C CYS A 195 -21.62 11.16 -7.32
N PRO A 196 -22.63 11.90 -6.80
CA PRO A 196 -23.04 13.17 -7.40
C PRO A 196 -21.99 14.28 -7.29
N SER A 197 -21.13 14.24 -6.25
CA SER A 197 -20.09 15.23 -6.05
C SER A 197 -18.79 14.93 -6.79
N GLY A 198 -18.69 13.79 -7.49
CA GLY A 198 -17.46 13.38 -8.17
C GLY A 198 -16.27 13.19 -7.21
N SER A 199 -16.51 12.85 -5.93
CA SER A 199 -15.46 12.70 -4.93
C SER A 199 -14.76 11.33 -4.95
N ILE A 200 -15.21 10.42 -5.82
CA ILE A 200 -14.63 9.08 -5.96
C ILE A 200 -13.92 9.05 -7.30
N TYR A 201 -12.68 8.58 -7.29
CA TYR A 201 -11.83 8.52 -8.49
C TYR A 201 -11.01 7.24 -8.48
N LYS A 202 -10.55 6.82 -9.67
CA LYS A 202 -9.59 5.74 -9.86
C LYS A 202 -8.25 6.39 -10.18
N ARG A 203 -7.23 6.08 -9.38
CA ARG A 203 -5.84 6.52 -9.61
C ARG A 203 -5.35 5.99 -10.96
N GLU A 204 -4.56 6.78 -11.67
CA GLU A 204 -4.12 6.47 -13.03
C GLU A 204 -2.93 5.52 -13.02
N GLU A 205 -2.06 5.68 -12.02
CA GLU A 205 -0.78 5.00 -11.85
C GLU A 205 -0.91 3.55 -11.33
N ASP A 206 -1.90 3.26 -10.49
CA ASP A 206 -2.03 1.94 -9.83
C ASP A 206 -3.46 1.35 -9.89
N GLY A 207 -4.41 2.08 -10.47
CA GLY A 207 -5.80 1.67 -10.58
C GLY A 207 -6.59 1.62 -9.25
N ILE A 208 -6.05 2.13 -8.14
CA ILE A 208 -6.72 2.11 -6.85
C ILE A 208 -7.88 3.13 -6.85
N VAL A 209 -9.10 2.66 -6.66
CA VAL A 209 -10.28 3.50 -6.45
C VAL A 209 -10.33 4.07 -5.02
N LEU A 210 -10.36 5.39 -4.87
CA LEU A 210 -10.40 6.10 -3.58
C LEU A 210 -11.62 7.03 -3.46
N ILE A 211 -11.95 7.39 -2.21
CA ILE A 211 -12.93 8.43 -1.89
C ILE A 211 -12.16 9.59 -1.27
N ASP A 212 -12.10 10.71 -1.98
CA ASP A 212 -11.54 11.97 -1.49
C ASP A 212 -12.34 12.45 -0.26
N GLN A 213 -11.71 12.41 0.91
CA GLN A 213 -12.37 12.78 2.16
C GLN A 213 -12.68 14.28 2.25
N ASP A 214 -11.95 15.14 1.54
CA ASP A 214 -12.20 16.58 1.52
C ASP A 214 -13.34 16.95 0.59
N LYS A 215 -13.42 16.32 -0.59
CA LYS A 215 -14.50 16.53 -1.57
C LYS A 215 -15.77 15.78 -1.23
N CYS A 216 -15.71 14.71 -0.44
CA CYS A 216 -16.88 13.95 -0.02
C CYS A 216 -17.89 14.84 0.72
N ARG A 217 -19.14 14.83 0.24
CA ARG A 217 -20.27 15.58 0.82
C ARG A 217 -21.29 14.69 1.53
N GLY A 218 -20.98 13.40 1.70
CA GLY A 218 -21.85 12.50 2.47
C GLY A 218 -23.17 12.16 1.79
N TRP A 219 -23.23 12.17 0.45
CA TRP A 219 -24.47 11.90 -0.31
C TRP A 219 -24.94 10.44 -0.25
N ARG A 220 -24.07 9.51 0.16
CA ARG A 220 -24.38 8.08 0.41
C ARG A 220 -24.93 7.29 -0.78
N MET A 221 -24.99 7.88 -1.98
CA MET A 221 -25.44 7.19 -3.20
C MET A 221 -24.45 6.10 -3.62
N CYS A 222 -23.16 6.32 -3.42
CA CYS A 222 -22.11 5.35 -3.70
C CYS A 222 -22.22 4.05 -2.87
N VAL A 223 -22.82 4.11 -1.67
CA VAL A 223 -23.02 2.93 -0.81
C VAL A 223 -23.93 1.92 -1.50
N SER A 224 -25.10 2.34 -2.00
CA SER A 224 -25.98 1.40 -2.73
C SER A 224 -25.52 1.17 -4.17
N GLY A 225 -24.86 2.14 -4.82
CA GLY A 225 -24.35 1.99 -6.18
C GLY A 225 -23.29 0.88 -6.30
N CYS A 226 -22.50 0.64 -5.25
CA CYS A 226 -21.60 -0.51 -5.18
C CYS A 226 -22.40 -1.82 -5.04
N PRO A 227 -22.33 -2.75 -6.01
CA PRO A 227 -23.05 -4.03 -5.90
C PRO A 227 -22.47 -4.90 -4.78
N TYR A 228 -21.15 -4.83 -4.56
CA TYR A 228 -20.44 -5.55 -3.49
C TYR A 228 -20.64 -4.99 -2.08
N LYS A 229 -21.29 -3.83 -1.93
CA LYS A 229 -21.49 -3.11 -0.65
C LYS A 229 -20.21 -2.85 0.14
N LYS A 230 -19.12 -2.57 -0.58
CA LYS A 230 -17.77 -2.30 -0.05
C LYS A 230 -17.45 -0.84 0.22
N ILE A 231 -18.48 -0.01 0.26
CA ILE A 231 -18.41 1.37 0.71
C ILE A 231 -19.30 1.48 1.94
N TYR A 232 -18.76 2.05 3.01
CA TYR A 232 -19.40 2.17 4.30
C TYR A 232 -19.57 3.64 4.63
N TYR A 233 -20.72 4.00 5.19
CA TYR A 233 -20.96 5.37 5.63
C TYR A 233 -20.40 5.54 7.05
N ASN A 234 -19.43 6.45 7.23
CA ASN A 234 -19.00 6.85 8.54
C ASN A 234 -20.09 7.71 9.18
N TRP A 235 -20.81 7.16 10.16
CA TRP A 235 -21.96 7.81 10.77
C TRP A 235 -21.59 9.02 11.63
N LYS A 236 -20.32 9.12 12.07
CA LYS A 236 -19.79 10.22 12.87
C LYS A 236 -19.26 11.37 12.00
N SER A 237 -18.40 11.09 11.04
CA SER A 237 -17.81 12.11 10.15
C SER A 237 -18.79 12.59 9.06
N GLY A 238 -19.83 11.81 8.80
CA GLY A 238 -20.81 12.08 7.75
C GLY A 238 -20.30 11.79 6.33
N LYS A 239 -19.17 11.08 6.19
CA LYS A 239 -18.52 10.80 4.89
C LYS A 239 -18.47 9.30 4.63
N ALA A 240 -18.43 8.91 3.35
CA ALA A 240 -18.24 7.52 2.98
C ALA A 240 -16.75 7.15 3.02
N GLU A 241 -16.45 5.95 3.51
CA GLU A 241 -15.11 5.36 3.54
C GLU A 241 -15.15 3.95 2.93
N LYS A 242 -14.01 3.47 2.44
CA LYS A 242 -13.88 2.16 1.79
C LYS A 242 -12.45 1.64 1.92
N CYS A 243 -12.26 0.38 1.56
CA CYS A 243 -10.92 -0.18 1.35
C CYS A 243 -10.10 0.75 0.44
N ILE A 244 -8.91 1.13 0.91
CA ILE A 244 -7.98 1.99 0.18
C ILE A 244 -6.85 1.19 -0.50
N PHE A 245 -7.02 -0.13 -0.61
CA PHE A 245 -6.03 -1.10 -1.09
C PHE A 245 -4.64 -0.95 -0.44
N CYS A 246 -4.59 -0.41 0.78
CA CYS A 246 -3.35 -0.04 1.46
C CYS A 246 -2.41 0.77 0.55
N TYR A 247 -2.93 1.75 -0.22
CA TYR A 247 -2.09 2.54 -1.14
C TYR A 247 -0.80 3.09 -0.50
N PRO A 248 -0.75 3.50 0.79
CA PRO A 248 0.52 3.96 1.37
C PRO A 248 1.61 2.88 1.42
N ARG A 249 1.21 1.59 1.42
CA ARG A 249 2.12 0.44 1.35
C ARG A 249 2.44 0.07 -0.09
N ILE A 250 1.42 0.04 -0.96
CA ILE A 250 1.60 -0.27 -2.39
C ILE A 250 2.55 0.75 -3.05
N GLU A 251 2.44 2.03 -2.68
CA GLU A 251 3.35 3.08 -3.16
C GLU A 251 4.83 2.76 -2.88
N SER A 252 5.13 2.05 -1.80
CA SER A 252 6.48 1.63 -1.43
C SER A 252 6.81 0.20 -1.87
N GLY A 253 6.05 -0.39 -2.81
CA GLY A 253 6.28 -1.76 -3.28
C GLY A 253 5.92 -2.85 -2.26
N GLN A 254 5.20 -2.51 -1.18
CA GLN A 254 4.81 -3.47 -0.15
C GLN A 254 3.42 -4.05 -0.42
N PRO A 255 3.16 -5.31 -0.05
CA PRO A 255 1.83 -5.88 -0.14
C PRO A 255 0.82 -5.17 0.76
N THR A 256 -0.46 -5.34 0.42
CA THR A 256 -1.54 -4.89 1.31
C THR A 256 -1.49 -5.62 2.65
N VAL A 257 -1.96 -4.98 3.72
CA VAL A 257 -2.02 -5.57 5.07
C VAL A 257 -2.77 -6.91 5.07
N CYS A 258 -3.91 -6.99 4.38
CA CYS A 258 -4.70 -8.23 4.34
C CYS A 258 -4.05 -9.35 3.50
N SER A 259 -3.18 -9.00 2.56
CA SER A 259 -2.37 -9.95 1.76
C SER A 259 -1.21 -10.52 2.56
N GLU A 260 -0.38 -9.65 3.13
CA GLU A 260 0.83 -10.04 3.87
C GLU A 260 0.50 -10.88 5.10
N THR A 261 -0.53 -10.46 5.86
CA THR A 261 -0.97 -11.13 7.09
C THR A 261 -1.87 -12.34 6.84
N CYS A 262 -1.99 -12.80 5.58
CA CYS A 262 -2.82 -13.94 5.24
C CYS A 262 -2.16 -15.26 5.67
N VAL A 263 -2.57 -15.77 6.84
CA VAL A 263 -2.09 -17.03 7.42
C VAL A 263 -2.22 -18.22 6.46
N GLY A 264 -3.32 -18.30 5.71
CA GLY A 264 -3.55 -19.38 4.74
C GLY A 264 -2.70 -19.29 3.46
N ARG A 265 -1.91 -18.22 3.28
CA ARG A 265 -1.09 -17.97 2.08
C ARG A 265 -1.90 -18.10 0.78
N ILE A 266 -3.10 -17.49 0.78
CA ILE A 266 -4.06 -17.61 -0.33
C ILE A 266 -4.07 -16.40 -1.27
N ARG A 267 -3.49 -15.27 -0.85
CA ARG A 267 -3.58 -14.00 -1.54
C ARG A 267 -2.35 -13.77 -2.39
N TYR A 268 -2.56 -13.38 -3.63
CA TYR A 268 -1.53 -13.06 -4.62
C TYR A 268 -1.77 -11.65 -5.12
N LEU A 269 -0.71 -10.87 -5.28
CA LEU A 269 -0.73 -9.52 -5.84
C LEU A 269 0.20 -9.47 -7.05
N GLY A 270 -0.26 -8.82 -8.11
CA GLY A 270 0.51 -8.70 -9.33
C GLY A 270 -0.09 -7.66 -10.27
N VAL A 271 0.77 -7.09 -11.12
CA VAL A 271 0.37 -6.10 -12.11
C VAL A 271 -0.47 -6.76 -13.21
N LEU A 272 -1.52 -6.08 -13.65
CA LEU A 272 -2.24 -6.35 -14.89
C LEU A 272 -2.21 -5.08 -15.75
N LEU A 273 -1.78 -5.24 -17.01
CA LEU A 273 -1.89 -4.21 -18.03
C LEU A 273 -3.26 -4.33 -18.70
N TYR A 274 -3.93 -3.21 -18.92
CA TYR A 274 -5.27 -3.20 -19.50
C TYR A 274 -5.47 -2.02 -20.46
N ASP A 275 -6.26 -2.22 -21.52
CA ASP A 275 -6.67 -1.14 -22.42
C ASP A 275 -7.88 -0.39 -21.84
N ALA A 276 -7.66 0.85 -21.42
CA ALA A 276 -8.71 1.67 -20.84
C ALA A 276 -9.82 2.05 -21.84
N ASP A 277 -9.51 2.08 -23.15
CA ASP A 277 -10.49 2.42 -24.19
C ASP A 277 -11.54 1.30 -24.40
N GLU A 278 -11.19 0.04 -24.09
CA GLU A 278 -12.06 -1.13 -24.31
C GLU A 278 -12.99 -1.41 -23.10
N ILE A 279 -12.85 -0.67 -21.99
CA ILE A 279 -13.62 -0.90 -20.74
C ILE A 279 -15.14 -0.83 -20.98
N GLU A 280 -15.62 0.21 -21.68
CA GLU A 280 -17.06 0.39 -21.91
C GLU A 280 -17.62 -0.74 -22.78
N LYS A 281 -16.89 -1.11 -23.83
CA LYS A 281 -17.28 -2.19 -24.75
C LYS A 281 -17.33 -3.54 -24.02
N ALA A 282 -16.34 -3.85 -23.18
CA ALA A 282 -16.33 -5.07 -22.40
C ALA A 282 -17.47 -5.10 -21.37
N ALA A 283 -17.74 -4.00 -20.66
CA ALA A 283 -18.81 -3.94 -19.68
C ALA A 283 -20.23 -3.95 -20.29
N SER A 284 -20.35 -3.63 -21.59
CA SER A 284 -21.61 -3.52 -22.33
C SER A 284 -21.92 -4.71 -23.24
N VAL A 285 -21.17 -5.82 -23.15
CA VAL A 285 -21.50 -7.06 -23.87
C VAL A 285 -22.92 -7.54 -23.56
N GLU A 286 -23.57 -8.15 -24.54
CA GLU A 286 -25.00 -8.48 -24.45
C GLU A 286 -25.28 -9.53 -23.37
N HIS A 287 -24.64 -10.69 -23.45
CA HIS A 287 -24.82 -11.77 -22.50
C HIS A 287 -23.90 -11.59 -21.29
N GLU A 288 -24.45 -11.80 -20.09
CA GLU A 288 -23.71 -11.66 -18.84
C GLU A 288 -22.63 -12.74 -18.66
N THR A 289 -22.83 -13.91 -19.27
CA THR A 289 -21.85 -15.02 -19.32
C THR A 289 -20.58 -14.63 -20.09
N ASP A 290 -20.69 -13.70 -21.04
CA ASP A 290 -19.55 -13.28 -21.87
C ASP A 290 -18.67 -12.25 -21.15
N LEU A 291 -19.13 -11.66 -20.03
CA LEU A 291 -18.40 -10.62 -19.30
C LEU A 291 -17.06 -11.09 -18.75
N TYR A 292 -16.96 -12.36 -18.37
CA TYR A 292 -15.69 -12.95 -17.94
C TYR A 292 -14.65 -12.92 -19.06
N GLN A 293 -15.01 -13.43 -20.25
CA GLN A 293 -14.11 -13.44 -21.39
C GLN A 293 -13.83 -12.02 -21.90
N ALA A 294 -14.87 -11.17 -21.97
CA ALA A 294 -14.72 -9.78 -22.36
C ALA A 294 -13.76 -9.02 -21.45
N GLN A 295 -13.73 -9.33 -20.14
CA GLN A 295 -12.75 -8.74 -19.23
C GLN A 295 -11.34 -9.26 -19.48
N LEU A 296 -11.17 -10.56 -19.76
CA LEU A 296 -9.87 -11.12 -20.15
C LEU A 296 -9.33 -10.45 -21.41
N ASP A 297 -10.20 -10.14 -22.38
CA ASP A 297 -9.82 -9.49 -23.64
C ASP A 297 -9.37 -8.02 -23.45
N VAL A 298 -9.73 -7.41 -22.32
CA VAL A 298 -9.24 -6.07 -21.92
C VAL A 298 -7.81 -6.15 -21.35
N PHE A 299 -7.40 -7.30 -20.82
CA PHE A 299 -6.05 -7.50 -20.32
C PHE A 299 -5.06 -7.75 -21.46
N LEU A 300 -3.89 -7.13 -21.33
CA LEU A 300 -2.86 -7.14 -22.38
C LEU A 300 -1.71 -8.06 -21.99
N ASP A 301 -1.11 -8.71 -22.98
CA ASP A 301 0.04 -9.58 -22.79
C ASP A 301 1.30 -8.77 -22.46
N PRO A 302 1.87 -8.89 -21.24
CA PRO A 302 3.06 -8.15 -20.85
C PRO A 302 4.34 -8.61 -21.57
N HIS A 303 4.29 -9.71 -22.33
CA HIS A 303 5.40 -10.21 -23.13
C HIS A 303 5.35 -9.74 -24.60
N ASP A 304 4.22 -9.19 -25.09
CA ASP A 304 4.12 -8.69 -26.47
C ASP A 304 4.93 -7.39 -26.63
N PRO A 305 5.94 -7.35 -27.51
CA PRO A 305 6.74 -6.15 -27.75
C PRO A 305 5.92 -4.91 -28.15
N ARG A 306 4.77 -5.09 -28.81
CA ARG A 306 3.87 -3.99 -29.20
C ARG A 306 3.16 -3.40 -27.99
N VAL A 307 2.73 -4.25 -27.05
CA VAL A 307 2.12 -3.82 -25.78
C VAL A 307 3.15 -3.07 -24.95
N ILE A 308 4.39 -3.59 -24.85
CA ILE A 308 5.49 -2.93 -24.14
C ILE A 308 5.81 -1.55 -24.74
N ALA A 309 5.91 -1.45 -26.07
CA ALA A 309 6.19 -0.19 -26.75
C ALA A 309 5.06 0.84 -26.53
N GLN A 310 3.80 0.41 -26.61
CA GLN A 310 2.66 1.29 -26.34
C GLN A 310 2.59 1.68 -24.86
N ALA A 311 2.87 0.76 -23.93
CA ALA A 311 2.82 1.03 -22.49
C ALA A 311 3.87 2.08 -22.08
N ARG A 312 5.06 2.04 -22.68
CA ARG A 312 6.07 3.10 -22.53
C ARG A 312 5.60 4.44 -23.10
N ALA A 313 4.92 4.41 -24.25
CA ALA A 313 4.33 5.62 -24.83
C ALA A 313 3.21 6.22 -23.96
N ASP A 314 2.48 5.38 -23.22
CA ASP A 314 1.46 5.77 -22.24
C ASP A 314 2.05 6.03 -20.82
N SER A 315 3.38 6.19 -20.73
CA SER A 315 4.11 6.52 -19.49
C SER A 315 4.03 5.48 -18.37
N ILE A 316 3.89 4.19 -18.71
CA ILE A 316 4.02 3.10 -17.72
C ILE A 316 5.52 2.86 -17.41
N PRO A 317 5.95 2.94 -16.14
CA PRO A 317 7.36 2.74 -15.78
C PRO A 317 7.89 1.34 -16.10
N ASP A 318 9.16 1.21 -16.49
CA ASP A 318 9.76 -0.10 -16.83
C ASP A 318 9.70 -1.10 -15.66
N ALA A 319 9.83 -0.64 -14.41
CA ALA A 319 9.67 -1.48 -13.23
C ALA A 319 8.28 -2.15 -13.15
N TRP A 320 7.22 -1.44 -13.58
CA TRP A 320 5.86 -1.97 -13.65
C TRP A 320 5.70 -2.98 -14.80
N LEU A 321 6.39 -2.77 -15.93
CA LEU A 321 6.40 -3.72 -17.04
C LEU A 321 7.11 -5.04 -16.67
N GLU A 322 8.25 -4.94 -15.99
CA GLU A 322 8.95 -6.13 -15.47
C GLU A 322 8.13 -6.88 -14.41
N ALA A 323 7.43 -6.13 -13.53
CA ALA A 323 6.50 -6.72 -12.58
C ALA A 323 5.29 -7.38 -13.26
N ALA A 324 4.79 -6.83 -14.37
CA ALA A 324 3.69 -7.41 -15.14
C ALA A 324 4.07 -8.75 -15.77
N LYS A 325 5.29 -8.88 -16.32
CA LYS A 325 5.81 -10.13 -16.88
C LYS A 325 5.88 -11.26 -15.85
N LYS A 326 6.15 -10.92 -14.60
CA LYS A 326 6.27 -11.88 -13.47
C LYS A 326 5.01 -11.96 -12.61
N SER A 327 3.89 -11.39 -13.08
CA SER A 327 2.68 -11.24 -12.27
C SER A 327 2.00 -12.59 -11.99
N PRO A 328 1.91 -13.05 -10.72
CA PRO A 328 1.19 -14.28 -10.39
C PRO A 328 -0.31 -14.17 -10.70
N VAL A 329 -0.85 -12.93 -10.66
CA VAL A 329 -2.25 -12.64 -10.99
C VAL A 329 -2.49 -12.84 -12.49
N TYR A 330 -1.59 -12.38 -13.35
CA TYR A 330 -1.66 -12.59 -14.79
C TYR A 330 -1.60 -14.09 -15.13
N LYS A 331 -0.64 -14.83 -14.55
CA LYS A 331 -0.54 -16.28 -14.73
C LYS A 331 -1.83 -17.00 -14.36
N MET A 332 -2.39 -16.74 -13.18
CA MET A 332 -3.61 -17.40 -12.71
C MET A 332 -4.86 -17.06 -13.52
N ALA A 333 -5.00 -15.81 -13.98
CA ALA A 333 -6.19 -15.33 -14.69
C ALA A 333 -6.12 -15.58 -16.22
N MET A 334 -4.97 -15.33 -16.84
CA MET A 334 -4.79 -15.32 -18.30
C MET A 334 -4.19 -16.61 -18.83
N GLU A 335 -3.12 -17.13 -18.22
CA GLU A 335 -2.40 -18.31 -18.72
C GLU A 335 -3.10 -19.60 -18.26
N TRP A 336 -3.18 -19.81 -16.94
CA TRP A 336 -3.72 -21.03 -16.35
C TRP A 336 -5.24 -21.05 -16.27
N LYS A 337 -5.92 -19.91 -16.47
CA LYS A 337 -7.39 -19.79 -16.42
C LYS A 337 -8.01 -20.44 -15.18
N VAL A 338 -7.35 -20.34 -14.02
CA VAL A 338 -7.81 -20.89 -12.74
C VAL A 338 -8.44 -19.84 -11.84
N ALA A 339 -8.14 -18.56 -12.05
CA ALA A 339 -8.77 -17.45 -11.34
C ALA A 339 -9.96 -16.91 -12.13
N LEU A 340 -11.06 -16.60 -11.43
CA LEU A 340 -12.32 -16.11 -11.97
C LEU A 340 -12.78 -14.86 -11.21
N PRO A 341 -13.42 -13.87 -11.87
CA PRO A 341 -13.90 -12.65 -11.21
C PRO A 341 -15.07 -12.95 -10.27
N LEU A 342 -15.27 -12.13 -9.23
CA LEU A 342 -16.46 -12.23 -8.38
C LEU A 342 -17.64 -11.48 -8.98
N HIS A 343 -18.74 -12.18 -9.27
CA HIS A 343 -19.97 -11.63 -9.85
C HIS A 343 -19.71 -10.73 -11.08
N PRO A 344 -19.16 -11.27 -12.19
CA PRO A 344 -18.91 -10.49 -13.40
C PRO A 344 -20.17 -9.84 -13.97
N GLU A 345 -21.36 -10.43 -13.77
CA GLU A 345 -22.67 -9.92 -14.19
C GLU A 345 -23.03 -8.54 -13.61
N TYR A 346 -22.33 -8.08 -12.56
CA TYR A 346 -22.46 -6.71 -12.07
C TYR A 346 -21.89 -5.66 -13.04
N ARG A 347 -21.18 -6.09 -14.10
CA ARG A 347 -20.62 -5.26 -15.19
C ARG A 347 -19.64 -4.20 -14.72
N THR A 348 -19.06 -4.40 -13.54
CA THR A 348 -18.04 -3.50 -13.00
C THR A 348 -16.63 -3.84 -13.44
N LEU A 349 -16.40 -5.02 -14.04
CA LEU A 349 -15.07 -5.54 -14.36
C LEU A 349 -14.16 -5.55 -13.10
N PRO A 350 -14.44 -6.43 -12.12
CA PRO A 350 -13.74 -6.48 -10.84
C PRO A 350 -12.28 -6.92 -10.99
N MET A 351 -11.39 -6.42 -10.13
CA MET A 351 -9.94 -6.68 -10.20
C MET A 351 -9.43 -7.51 -9.01
N VAL A 352 -10.34 -8.07 -8.21
CA VAL A 352 -10.04 -9.11 -7.21
C VAL A 352 -10.73 -10.41 -7.65
N TRP A 353 -9.91 -11.43 -7.92
CA TRP A 353 -10.31 -12.67 -8.57
C TRP A 353 -10.11 -13.85 -7.61
N TYR A 354 -10.72 -14.98 -7.93
CA TYR A 354 -10.85 -16.11 -7.02
C TYR A 354 -10.55 -17.42 -7.75
N VAL A 355 -9.68 -18.24 -7.16
CA VAL A 355 -9.57 -19.65 -7.57
C VAL A 355 -10.65 -20.42 -6.81
N PRO A 356 -11.54 -21.16 -7.50
CA PRO A 356 -12.64 -21.86 -6.85
C PRO A 356 -12.13 -22.97 -5.92
N PRO A 357 -12.84 -23.27 -4.82
CA PRO A 357 -12.41 -24.30 -3.88
C PRO A 357 -12.68 -25.69 -4.45
N LEU A 358 -11.73 -26.62 -4.25
CA LEU A 358 -12.06 -28.04 -4.36
C LEU A 358 -12.83 -28.46 -3.09
N SER A 359 -13.55 -29.58 -3.17
CA SER A 359 -14.28 -30.11 -2.02
C SER A 359 -14.18 -31.64 -1.94
N PRO A 360 -14.53 -32.25 -0.80
CA PRO A 360 -14.61 -33.70 -0.72
C PRO A 360 -15.62 -34.26 -1.72
N ILE A 361 -15.37 -35.48 -2.20
CA ILE A 361 -16.32 -36.22 -3.03
C ILE A 361 -17.54 -36.63 -2.18
N THR A 362 -18.72 -36.68 -2.79
CA THR A 362 -19.96 -37.13 -2.13
C THR A 362 -19.87 -38.58 -1.62
N THR A 363 -20.59 -38.89 -0.54
CA THR A 363 -20.59 -40.23 0.08
C THR A 363 -21.10 -41.31 -0.89
N ALA A 364 -22.10 -40.97 -1.71
CA ALA A 364 -22.65 -41.88 -2.73
C ALA A 364 -21.62 -42.34 -3.78
N ALA A 365 -20.70 -41.45 -4.19
CA ALA A 365 -19.63 -41.79 -5.13
C ALA A 365 -18.50 -42.62 -4.48
N ARG A 366 -18.38 -42.62 -3.15
CA ARG A 366 -17.44 -43.50 -2.43
C ARG A 366 -17.94 -44.95 -2.34
N GLU A 367 -19.25 -45.16 -2.25
CA GLU A 367 -19.86 -46.48 -2.09
C GLU A 367 -20.07 -47.22 -3.42
N GLY A 368 -20.11 -46.50 -4.54
CA GLY A 368 -20.32 -47.07 -5.87
C GLY A 368 -19.30 -46.61 -6.90
N HIS A 369 -18.03 -47.04 -6.76
CA HIS A 369 -16.89 -46.81 -7.65
C HIS A 369 -16.63 -45.34 -8.04
N ILE A 370 -15.42 -44.84 -7.73
CA ILE A 370 -14.96 -43.53 -8.24
C ILE A 370 -15.06 -43.56 -9.77
N SER A 371 -16.02 -42.82 -10.35
CA SER A 371 -16.01 -42.60 -11.79
C SER A 371 -14.93 -41.58 -12.08
N ALA A 372 -13.79 -42.05 -12.57
CA ALA A 372 -12.76 -41.17 -13.10
C ALA A 372 -13.26 -40.57 -14.42
N ASN A 373 -13.07 -39.26 -14.60
CA ASN A 373 -13.16 -38.65 -15.90
C ASN A 373 -11.76 -38.75 -16.54
N GLY A 374 -11.50 -39.85 -17.24
CA GLY A 374 -10.14 -40.16 -17.73
C GLY A 374 -9.18 -40.44 -16.58
N GLU A 375 -8.14 -39.62 -16.43
CA GLU A 375 -7.08 -39.79 -15.43
C GLU A 375 -7.32 -38.98 -14.13
N ILE A 376 -8.37 -38.15 -14.09
CA ILE A 376 -8.70 -37.28 -12.94
C ILE A 376 -10.08 -37.63 -12.33
N PRO A 377 -10.29 -37.37 -11.03
CA PRO A 377 -11.62 -37.47 -10.43
C PRO A 377 -12.62 -36.55 -11.12
N ASP A 378 -13.86 -37.02 -11.30
CA ASP A 378 -14.92 -36.23 -11.90
C ASP A 378 -15.32 -35.04 -10.99
N VAL A 379 -15.18 -33.81 -11.52
CA VAL A 379 -15.51 -32.55 -10.85
C VAL A 379 -16.99 -32.46 -10.51
N THR A 380 -17.87 -33.12 -11.26
CA THR A 380 -19.32 -33.09 -11.01
C THR A 380 -19.72 -33.85 -9.74
N GLN A 381 -18.83 -34.70 -9.20
CA GLN A 381 -19.06 -35.47 -7.98
C GLN A 381 -18.58 -34.77 -6.70
N LEU A 382 -17.99 -33.57 -6.84
CA LEU A 382 -17.61 -32.73 -5.72
C LEU A 382 -18.85 -32.34 -4.92
N ARG A 383 -18.71 -32.25 -3.59
CA ARG A 383 -19.84 -31.96 -2.70
C ARG A 383 -20.40 -30.54 -2.88
N ILE A 384 -19.54 -29.58 -3.17
CA ILE A 384 -19.99 -28.21 -3.48
C ILE A 384 -20.62 -28.23 -4.88
N PRO A 385 -21.89 -27.82 -5.04
CA PRO A 385 -22.53 -27.74 -6.36
C PRO A 385 -21.77 -26.81 -7.30
N VAL A 386 -21.43 -27.31 -8.50
CA VAL A 386 -20.77 -26.53 -9.56
C VAL A 386 -21.60 -25.30 -9.92
N LYS A 387 -22.92 -25.46 -10.10
CA LYS A 387 -23.83 -24.35 -10.40
C LYS A 387 -23.79 -23.22 -9.35
N TYR A 388 -23.64 -23.57 -8.07
CA TYR A 388 -23.54 -22.59 -6.98
C TYR A 388 -22.28 -21.72 -7.12
N LEU A 389 -21.13 -22.34 -7.41
CA LEU A 389 -19.88 -21.63 -7.67
C LEU A 389 -19.95 -20.82 -8.99
N ALA A 390 -20.64 -21.33 -9.99
CA ALA A 390 -20.80 -20.64 -11.27
C ALA A 390 -21.63 -19.36 -11.11
N ASN A 391 -22.71 -19.41 -10.32
CA ASN A 391 -23.50 -18.24 -9.94
C ASN A 391 -22.67 -17.19 -9.18
N LEU A 392 -21.59 -17.58 -8.52
CA LEU A 392 -20.71 -16.69 -7.77
C LEU A 392 -19.61 -16.07 -8.63
N LEU A 393 -19.02 -16.84 -9.56
CA LEU A 393 -17.76 -16.48 -10.22
C LEU A 393 -17.86 -16.27 -11.74
N THR A 394 -18.93 -16.75 -12.38
CA THR A 394 -18.99 -16.84 -13.85
C THR A 394 -20.39 -16.54 -14.40
N ALA A 395 -21.19 -15.74 -13.67
CA ALA A 395 -22.55 -15.39 -14.05
C ALA A 395 -23.45 -16.62 -14.35
N GLY A 396 -23.17 -17.76 -13.71
CA GLY A 396 -23.91 -19.01 -13.88
C GLY A 396 -23.41 -19.94 -14.98
N ASP A 397 -22.35 -19.57 -15.72
CA ASP A 397 -21.70 -20.46 -16.71
C ASP A 397 -20.75 -21.46 -16.03
N GLU A 398 -21.04 -22.75 -16.15
CA GLU A 398 -20.28 -23.82 -15.50
C GLU A 398 -18.99 -24.16 -16.25
N ALA A 399 -18.89 -23.90 -17.56
CA ALA A 399 -17.75 -24.32 -18.37
C ALA A 399 -16.40 -23.75 -17.90
N PRO A 400 -16.23 -22.43 -17.71
CA PRO A 400 -14.96 -21.87 -17.21
C PRO A 400 -14.63 -22.34 -15.78
N LEU A 401 -15.65 -22.58 -14.96
CA LEU A 401 -15.48 -23.08 -13.60
C LEU A 401 -14.99 -24.53 -13.58
N ILE A 402 -15.63 -25.42 -14.35
CA ILE A 402 -15.23 -26.83 -14.45
C ILE A 402 -13.78 -26.91 -14.94
N ARG A 403 -13.42 -26.14 -15.99
CA ARG A 403 -12.05 -26.07 -16.50
C ARG A 403 -11.05 -25.67 -15.41
N ALA A 404 -11.37 -24.67 -14.59
CA ALA A 404 -10.50 -24.25 -13.49
C ALA A 404 -10.32 -25.36 -12.44
N LEU A 405 -11.41 -26.04 -12.06
CA LEU A 405 -11.37 -27.15 -11.09
C LEU A 405 -10.62 -28.38 -11.64
N GLU A 406 -10.81 -28.73 -12.91
CA GLU A 406 -10.10 -29.82 -13.59
C GLU A 406 -8.59 -29.54 -13.64
N ARG A 407 -8.17 -28.32 -13.98
CA ARG A 407 -6.75 -27.91 -13.95
C ARG A 407 -6.14 -28.01 -12.56
N MET A 408 -6.88 -27.61 -11.52
CA MET A 408 -6.44 -27.75 -10.13
C MET A 408 -6.31 -29.21 -9.69
N LEU A 409 -7.24 -30.09 -10.10
CA LEU A 409 -7.15 -31.53 -9.86
C LEU A 409 -6.02 -32.18 -10.64
N ALA A 410 -5.82 -31.80 -11.90
CA ALA A 410 -4.74 -32.30 -12.76
C ALA A 410 -3.37 -32.00 -12.14
N MET A 411 -3.14 -30.77 -11.64
CA MET A 411 -1.93 -30.41 -10.90
C MET A 411 -1.73 -31.34 -9.68
N ARG A 412 -2.78 -31.58 -8.89
CA ARG A 412 -2.70 -32.46 -7.70
C ARG A 412 -2.39 -33.92 -8.08
N THR A 413 -3.05 -34.45 -9.11
CA THR A 413 -2.83 -35.83 -9.58
C THR A 413 -1.42 -36.00 -10.14
N TYR A 414 -0.96 -35.07 -10.97
CA TYR A 414 0.39 -35.10 -11.54
C TYR A 414 1.46 -35.01 -10.44
N GLN A 415 1.34 -34.05 -9.52
CA GLN A 415 2.32 -33.88 -8.45
C GLN A 415 2.30 -35.05 -7.46
N ARG A 416 1.15 -35.70 -7.24
CA ARG A 416 1.07 -36.95 -6.47
C ARG A 416 1.83 -38.08 -7.16
N GLY A 417 1.58 -38.33 -8.45
CA GLY A 417 2.27 -39.38 -9.21
C GLY A 417 3.79 -39.18 -9.17
N LYS A 418 4.24 -37.95 -9.38
CA LYS A 418 5.66 -37.58 -9.33
C LYS A 418 6.30 -37.83 -7.95
N HIS A 419 5.67 -37.40 -6.86
CA HIS A 419 6.28 -37.42 -5.52
C HIS A 419 6.02 -38.71 -4.73
N VAL A 420 4.91 -39.41 -4.99
CA VAL A 420 4.51 -40.62 -4.26
C VAL A 420 4.86 -41.87 -5.06
N ASP A 421 4.41 -41.92 -6.31
CA ASP A 421 4.52 -43.13 -7.14
C ASP A 421 5.83 -43.16 -7.96
N GLY A 422 6.56 -42.04 -7.99
CA GLY A 422 7.82 -41.90 -8.73
C GLY A 422 7.65 -41.93 -10.25
N CYS A 423 6.43 -41.71 -10.75
CA CYS A 423 6.11 -41.73 -12.16
C CYS A 423 5.53 -40.39 -12.62
N GLU A 424 6.02 -39.89 -13.75
CA GLU A 424 5.43 -38.74 -14.43
C GLU A 424 4.29 -39.25 -15.33
N ASN A 425 3.05 -38.86 -15.06
CA ASN A 425 1.88 -39.21 -15.88
C ASN A 425 1.49 -38.01 -16.76
N PRO A 426 2.06 -37.86 -17.98
CA PRO A 426 1.77 -36.73 -18.85
C PRO A 426 0.33 -36.72 -19.38
N ALA A 427 -0.36 -37.87 -19.40
CA ALA A 427 -1.73 -37.98 -19.89
C ALA A 427 -2.72 -37.12 -19.10
N VAL A 428 -2.48 -36.94 -17.79
CA VAL A 428 -3.26 -36.04 -16.92
C VAL A 428 -3.18 -34.59 -17.39
N LEU A 429 -2.02 -34.17 -17.88
CA LEU A 429 -1.78 -32.79 -18.30
C LEU A 429 -2.34 -32.53 -19.70
N GLU A 430 -2.17 -33.51 -20.60
CA GLU A 430 -2.74 -33.49 -21.96
C GLU A 430 -4.27 -33.35 -21.91
N GLN A 431 -4.94 -34.04 -20.97
CA GLN A 431 -6.39 -33.98 -20.79
C GLN A 431 -6.92 -32.56 -20.54
N VAL A 432 -6.19 -31.73 -19.79
CA VAL A 432 -6.61 -30.36 -19.42
C VAL A 432 -5.91 -29.26 -20.20
N GLY A 433 -5.09 -29.65 -21.19
CA GLY A 433 -4.30 -28.75 -22.02
C GLY A 433 -3.32 -27.91 -21.21
N LEU A 434 -2.58 -28.55 -20.29
CA LEU A 434 -1.46 -27.95 -19.57
C LEU A 434 -0.15 -28.63 -19.98
N SER A 435 0.92 -27.86 -20.06
CA SER A 435 2.28 -28.36 -20.21
C SER A 435 2.90 -28.74 -18.86
N ARG A 436 3.99 -29.51 -18.91
CA ARG A 436 4.80 -29.81 -17.72
C ARG A 436 5.27 -28.52 -17.04
N ASP A 437 5.82 -27.59 -17.80
CA ASP A 437 6.40 -26.35 -17.27
C ASP A 437 5.32 -25.49 -16.59
N GLU A 438 4.13 -25.38 -17.19
CA GLU A 438 3.00 -24.68 -16.58
C GLU A 438 2.59 -25.33 -15.25
N VAL A 439 2.53 -26.66 -15.16
CA VAL A 439 2.10 -27.35 -13.93
C VAL A 439 3.13 -27.27 -12.82
N GLU A 440 4.42 -27.30 -13.16
CA GLU A 440 5.49 -27.07 -12.18
C GLU A 440 5.47 -25.62 -11.69
N ASP A 441 5.25 -24.64 -12.58
CA ASP A 441 5.11 -23.22 -12.20
C ASP A 441 3.85 -22.97 -11.35
N MET A 442 2.71 -23.57 -11.72
CA MET A 442 1.49 -23.60 -10.90
C MET A 442 1.78 -24.16 -9.50
N TYR A 443 2.53 -25.26 -9.41
CA TYR A 443 2.90 -25.86 -8.12
C TYR A 443 3.81 -24.93 -7.30
N CYS A 444 4.82 -24.33 -7.91
CA CYS A 444 5.70 -23.35 -7.25
C CYS A 444 4.89 -22.17 -6.71
N VAL A 445 4.08 -21.52 -7.54
CA VAL A 445 3.31 -20.33 -7.14
C VAL A 445 2.20 -20.68 -6.15
N MET A 446 1.44 -21.76 -6.37
CA MET A 446 0.22 -22.04 -5.60
C MET A 446 0.45 -22.90 -4.36
N ALA A 447 1.39 -23.85 -4.41
CA ALA A 447 1.68 -24.79 -3.33
C ALA A 447 2.84 -24.31 -2.45
N LEU A 448 4.04 -24.09 -3.03
CA LEU A 448 5.19 -23.57 -2.26
C LEU A 448 4.94 -22.12 -1.83
N ALA A 449 4.45 -21.31 -2.78
CA ALA A 449 3.89 -19.97 -2.57
C ALA A 449 4.82 -19.06 -1.76
N SER A 450 6.09 -18.98 -2.13
CA SER A 450 7.10 -18.12 -1.49
C SER A 450 6.65 -16.65 -1.49
N TYR A 451 7.28 -15.83 -0.65
CA TYR A 451 6.79 -14.46 -0.44
C TYR A 451 6.83 -13.63 -1.72
N GLU A 452 7.96 -13.71 -2.43
CA GLU A 452 8.26 -13.07 -3.69
C GLU A 452 7.37 -13.57 -4.84
N ASP A 453 7.01 -14.86 -4.87
CA ASP A 453 6.11 -15.40 -5.89
C ASP A 453 4.65 -15.00 -5.65
N ARG A 454 4.27 -14.71 -4.39
CA ARG A 454 2.92 -14.24 -4.09
C ARG A 454 2.74 -12.75 -4.35
N PHE A 455 3.77 -11.96 -4.14
CA PHE A 455 3.64 -10.51 -4.10
C PHE A 455 4.62 -9.85 -5.08
N MET A 456 4.16 -9.65 -6.31
CA MET A 456 4.88 -8.88 -7.32
C MET A 456 4.33 -7.46 -7.37
N VAL A 457 4.72 -6.63 -6.40
CA VAL A 457 4.27 -5.23 -6.26
C VAL A 457 5.44 -4.29 -6.54
N PRO A 458 5.45 -3.59 -7.68
CA PRO A 458 6.44 -2.54 -7.95
C PRO A 458 6.17 -1.31 -7.07
N GLY A 459 7.20 -0.51 -6.79
CA GLY A 459 7.02 0.81 -6.18
C GLY A 459 6.24 1.74 -7.11
N THR A 460 5.43 2.63 -6.55
CA THR A 460 4.75 3.69 -7.31
C THR A 460 5.64 4.92 -7.31
N HIS A 461 6.00 5.39 -8.50
CA HIS A 461 6.92 6.51 -8.68
C HIS A 461 6.22 7.86 -8.42
N ARG A 462 6.16 8.30 -7.15
CA ARG A 462 5.55 9.59 -6.75
C ARG A 462 6.35 10.81 -7.24
N GLU A 463 7.63 10.62 -7.57
CA GLU A 463 8.53 11.63 -8.16
C GLU A 463 8.00 12.23 -9.46
N TYR A 464 7.20 11.50 -10.23
CA TYR A 464 6.68 12.02 -11.50
C TYR A 464 5.62 13.12 -11.31
N ALA A 465 5.03 13.25 -10.12
CA ALA A 465 3.94 14.18 -9.85
C ALA A 465 4.25 15.20 -8.75
N GLU A 466 5.16 14.89 -7.83
CA GLU A 466 5.44 15.69 -6.63
C GLU A 466 6.95 15.91 -6.43
N ASN A 467 7.33 17.05 -5.85
CA ASN A 467 8.72 17.28 -5.43
C ASN A 467 9.02 16.46 -4.16
N LEU A 468 9.53 15.24 -4.34
CA LEU A 468 9.82 14.33 -3.22
C LEU A 468 10.84 14.89 -2.23
N TYR A 469 11.77 15.73 -2.68
CA TYR A 469 12.77 16.32 -1.80
C TYR A 469 12.12 17.26 -0.77
N ASP A 470 11.25 18.16 -1.23
CA ASP A 470 10.48 19.03 -0.36
C ASP A 470 9.55 18.22 0.57
N LEU A 471 8.92 17.15 0.05
CA LEU A 471 8.06 16.27 0.86
C LEU A 471 8.86 15.49 1.90
N LYS A 472 10.08 15.03 1.61
CA LYS A 472 10.94 14.34 2.57
C LYS A 472 11.30 15.25 3.75
N GLY A 473 11.59 16.53 3.49
CA GLY A 473 11.92 17.52 4.52
C GLY A 473 10.71 18.04 5.32
N SER A 474 9.50 18.03 4.75
CA SER A 474 8.33 18.70 5.32
C SER A 474 7.15 17.78 5.71
N CYS A 475 7.03 16.60 5.10
CA CYS A 475 5.93 15.68 5.33
C CYS A 475 6.08 14.96 6.67
N GLY A 476 5.02 14.94 7.47
CA GLY A 476 5.01 14.41 8.85
C GLY A 476 4.87 15.49 9.92
N PHE A 477 5.22 16.74 9.62
CA PHE A 477 4.98 17.89 10.50
C PHE A 477 3.59 18.49 10.28
N SER A 478 2.55 17.88 10.86
CA SER A 478 1.14 18.27 10.68
C SER A 478 0.72 19.56 11.40
N PHE A 479 1.62 20.54 11.55
CA PHE A 479 1.34 21.87 12.10
C PHE A 479 0.57 22.74 11.07
N GLY A 480 -0.66 22.37 10.74
CA GLY A 480 -1.47 22.97 9.67
C GLY A 480 -1.42 22.17 8.37
N ASN A 481 -1.90 22.76 7.26
CA ASN A 481 -2.05 22.08 5.97
C ASN A 481 -0.73 21.94 5.18
N ARG A 482 0.39 21.71 5.87
CA ARG A 482 1.76 21.83 5.31
C ARG A 482 2.16 20.70 4.37
N CYS A 483 1.56 19.52 4.53
CA CYS A 483 1.76 18.37 3.62
C CYS A 483 0.72 18.36 2.48
N SER A 484 -0.04 19.44 2.30
CA SER A 484 -1.10 19.53 1.29
C SER A 484 -0.70 20.51 0.20
N ASP A 485 -0.69 20.04 -1.05
CA ASP A 485 -0.39 20.86 -2.22
C ASP A 485 -1.51 21.82 -2.66
N GLY A 486 -2.53 22.01 -1.81
CA GLY A 486 -3.70 22.87 -2.04
C GLY A 486 -3.45 24.03 -3.01
N VAL A 487 -4.23 24.03 -4.09
CA VAL A 487 -4.00 24.70 -5.39
C VAL A 487 -4.14 26.24 -5.35
N GLY A 488 -4.07 26.87 -4.17
CA GLY A 488 -4.17 28.32 -4.03
C GLY A 488 -2.83 28.94 -3.66
N GLU A 489 -2.28 29.79 -4.54
CA GLU A 489 -1.16 30.68 -4.17
C GLU A 489 -1.53 31.63 -3.02
N THR A 490 -2.82 31.91 -2.88
CA THR A 490 -3.41 32.78 -1.86
C THR A 490 -4.16 31.96 -0.81
N SER A 491 -3.73 32.04 0.44
CA SER A 491 -4.47 31.56 1.62
C SER A 491 -5.12 32.75 2.33
N LEU A 492 -6.38 32.58 2.80
CA LEU A 492 -7.06 33.57 3.65
C LEU A 492 -6.28 33.89 4.93
N PHE A 493 -5.40 32.98 5.36
CA PHE A 493 -4.54 33.13 6.53
C PHE A 493 -3.15 33.69 6.21
N GLY A 494 -2.92 34.20 4.99
CA GLY A 494 -1.67 34.87 4.61
C GLY A 494 -0.45 33.95 4.45
N GLY A 495 -0.65 32.63 4.42
CA GLY A 495 0.42 31.67 4.16
C GLY A 495 0.84 31.73 2.69
N LYS A 496 2.01 32.33 2.41
CA LYS A 496 2.70 32.11 1.13
C LYS A 496 3.14 30.64 1.11
N LYS A 497 2.92 29.90 0.00
CA LYS A 497 3.82 28.79 -0.33
C LYS A 497 5.21 29.42 -0.46
N ARG A 498 6.07 29.29 0.55
CA ARG A 498 7.47 29.67 0.43
C ARG A 498 8.08 28.59 -0.46
N ARG A 499 8.16 28.88 -1.76
CA ARG A 499 9.11 28.20 -2.64
C ARG A 499 10.48 28.26 -1.99
N THR A 500 11.12 27.11 -1.93
CA THR A 500 12.51 26.91 -1.53
C THR A 500 13.37 27.93 -2.30
N ILE A 501 14.06 28.80 -1.55
CA ILE A 501 15.07 29.82 -1.97
C ILE A 501 14.50 31.04 -2.75
N PRO A 502 14.60 32.29 -2.19
CA PRO A 502 15.87 32.88 -1.76
C PRO A 502 15.85 33.55 -0.39
N ILE A 503 16.81 33.21 0.47
CA ILE A 503 17.13 34.02 1.64
C ILE A 503 18.08 35.14 1.19
N ARG A 504 17.53 36.36 1.08
CA ARG A 504 18.32 37.59 1.12
C ARG A 504 18.95 37.70 2.50
N GLY A 505 20.29 37.68 2.56
CA GLY A 505 21.05 37.96 3.77
C GLY A 505 20.64 39.30 4.38
N ALA A 506 20.14 39.27 5.61
CA ALA A 506 19.93 40.46 6.40
C ALA A 506 21.29 40.97 6.90
N GLY A 507 21.78 42.06 6.31
CA GLY A 507 22.72 42.98 6.95
C GLY A 507 24.15 42.49 7.16
N MET A 508 24.90 42.22 6.08
CA MET A 508 26.36 42.28 6.11
C MET A 508 26.84 43.47 5.29
N LYS A 509 27.65 44.35 5.88
CA LYS A 509 28.24 45.49 5.17
C LYS A 509 29.15 44.97 4.06
N ARG A 510 28.98 45.55 2.87
CA ARG A 510 29.62 45.23 1.58
C ARG A 510 31.17 45.43 1.55
N ALA A 511 31.84 45.47 2.70
CA ALA A 511 33.22 45.91 2.83
C ALA A 511 34.25 44.77 3.05
N ASP A 512 33.82 43.55 3.38
CA ASP A 512 34.73 42.40 3.60
C ASP A 512 34.61 41.30 2.53
N MET A 513 33.99 41.60 1.38
CA MET A 513 34.04 40.72 0.20
C MET A 513 35.40 40.85 -0.50
N ASN A 514 36.45 40.31 0.13
CA ASN A 514 37.55 39.75 -0.62
C ASN A 514 37.30 38.25 -0.80
N SER A 515 37.59 37.80 -2.01
CA SER A 515 37.34 36.50 -2.60
C SER A 515 38.19 35.39 -1.97
N ASP A 516 37.80 34.87 -0.81
CA ASP A 516 38.41 33.63 -0.31
C ASP A 516 37.85 32.45 -1.10
N ALA A 517 38.71 31.82 -1.90
CA ALA A 517 38.40 30.71 -2.80
C ALA A 517 37.68 29.55 -2.09
N HIS A 518 37.93 29.37 -0.78
CA HIS A 518 37.25 28.40 0.09
C HIS A 518 35.73 28.57 0.12
N HIS A 519 35.22 29.80 0.27
CA HIS A 519 33.77 30.04 0.38
C HIS A 519 33.04 29.62 -0.90
N VAL A 520 33.65 29.89 -2.05
CA VAL A 520 33.10 29.52 -3.36
C VAL A 520 33.10 28.00 -3.51
N ALA A 521 34.21 27.33 -3.19
CA ALA A 521 34.32 25.88 -3.26
C ALA A 521 33.29 25.19 -2.35
N ALA A 522 33.16 25.61 -1.09
CA ALA A 522 32.18 25.06 -0.15
C ALA A 522 30.73 25.18 -0.65
N ARG A 523 30.36 26.32 -1.24
CA ARG A 523 29.01 26.53 -1.80
C ARG A 523 28.74 25.73 -3.07
N VAL A 524 29.76 25.56 -3.91
CA VAL A 524 29.65 24.70 -5.10
C VAL A 524 29.44 23.25 -4.66
N LEU A 525 30.22 22.76 -3.67
CA LEU A 525 30.05 21.41 -3.15
C LEU A 525 28.69 21.21 -2.46
N ALA A 526 28.23 22.20 -1.69
CA ALA A 526 26.89 22.17 -1.08
C ALA A 526 25.80 22.06 -2.15
N ALA A 527 25.91 22.84 -3.23
CA ALA A 527 24.97 22.79 -4.34
C ALA A 527 25.01 21.43 -5.05
N LEU A 528 26.18 20.89 -5.37
CA LEU A 528 26.31 19.61 -6.08
C LEU A 528 25.87 18.39 -5.27
N LEU A 529 25.90 18.48 -3.94
CA LEU A 529 25.40 17.45 -3.03
C LEU A 529 23.91 17.63 -2.68
N ASN A 530 23.27 18.66 -3.22
CA ASN A 530 21.82 18.84 -3.11
C ASN A 530 21.09 18.11 -4.25
N TYR A 531 19.79 17.91 -4.09
CA TYR A 531 18.96 17.23 -5.09
C TYR A 531 19.08 17.92 -6.47
N PRO A 532 19.41 17.18 -7.55
CA PRO A 532 19.74 17.74 -8.86
C PRO A 532 18.52 18.21 -9.63
N GLY A 533 17.62 18.99 -9.04
CA GLY A 533 16.41 19.52 -9.69
C GLY A 533 16.68 20.55 -10.80
N ALA A 534 15.62 21.03 -11.43
CA ALA A 534 15.71 21.91 -12.60
C ALA A 534 16.53 23.21 -12.36
N GLU A 535 16.44 23.79 -11.16
CA GLU A 535 17.18 25.01 -10.81
C GLU A 535 18.69 24.74 -10.67
N LEU A 536 19.06 23.64 -10.01
CA LEU A 536 20.46 23.25 -9.87
C LEU A 536 21.06 22.89 -11.23
N ARG A 537 20.35 22.12 -12.06
CA ARG A 537 20.79 21.80 -13.43
C ARG A 537 21.00 23.04 -14.29
N ALA A 538 20.10 24.03 -14.18
CA ALA A 538 20.26 25.30 -14.89
C ALA A 538 21.49 26.10 -14.40
N ALA A 539 21.86 25.95 -13.13
CA ALA A 539 23.01 26.60 -12.52
C ALA A 539 24.35 25.87 -12.73
N LEU A 540 24.36 24.61 -13.20
CA LEU A 540 25.58 23.82 -13.40
C LEU A 540 26.69 24.53 -14.22
N PRO A 541 26.38 25.25 -15.33
CA PRO A 541 27.41 26.00 -16.07
C PRO A 541 28.04 27.12 -15.23
N ASP A 542 27.24 27.82 -14.43
CA ASP A 542 27.73 28.89 -13.54
C ASP A 542 28.55 28.32 -12.37
N LEU A 543 28.13 27.17 -11.81
CA LEU A 543 28.88 26.46 -10.78
C LEU A 543 30.25 25.98 -11.29
N ARG A 544 30.33 25.55 -12.56
CA ARG A 544 31.61 25.19 -13.20
C ARG A 544 32.56 26.38 -13.26
N VAL A 545 32.07 27.54 -13.72
CA VAL A 545 32.88 28.77 -13.80
C VAL A 545 33.32 29.22 -12.41
N ALA A 546 32.41 29.16 -11.42
CA ALA A 546 32.71 29.50 -10.04
C ALA A 546 33.81 28.61 -9.45
N LEU A 547 33.73 27.29 -9.64
CA LEU A 547 34.74 26.32 -9.20
C LEU A 547 36.11 26.52 -9.86
N GLN A 548 36.12 26.85 -11.15
CA GLN A 548 37.34 27.16 -11.90
C GLN A 548 37.99 28.46 -11.42
N SER A 549 37.17 29.45 -11.01
CA SER A 549 37.65 30.73 -10.49
C SER A 549 38.17 30.67 -9.05
N SER A 550 37.84 29.62 -8.29
CA SER A 550 38.35 29.38 -6.93
C SER A 550 39.72 28.69 -6.93
N GLU A 551 40.70 29.29 -7.60
CA GLU A 551 42.08 28.78 -7.61
C GLU A 551 42.65 28.72 -6.18
N ARG A 552 43.22 27.55 -5.80
CA ARG A 552 43.87 27.23 -4.51
C ARG A 552 42.98 26.76 -3.34
N ALA A 553 41.67 26.59 -3.52
CA ALA A 553 40.80 26.04 -2.47
C ALA A 553 40.77 24.51 -2.40
N LEU A 554 40.90 23.85 -3.55
CA LEU A 554 40.93 22.40 -3.71
C LEU A 554 42.20 22.02 -4.48
N SER A 555 42.65 20.77 -4.32
CA SER A 555 43.68 20.19 -5.19
C SER A 555 43.21 20.11 -6.65
N ASP A 556 44.16 20.08 -7.58
CA ASP A 556 43.86 19.98 -9.02
C ASP A 556 43.07 18.69 -9.34
N GLU A 557 43.39 17.60 -8.64
CA GLU A 557 42.72 16.29 -8.77
C GLU A 557 41.24 16.35 -8.32
N SER A 558 40.97 16.87 -7.11
CA SER A 558 39.60 17.05 -6.62
C SER A 558 38.78 17.97 -7.54
N ARG A 559 39.40 19.04 -8.05
CA ARG A 559 38.73 19.98 -8.94
C ARG A 559 38.33 19.33 -10.25
N GLU A 560 39.21 18.55 -10.88
CA GLU A 560 38.90 17.82 -12.11
C GLU A 560 37.79 16.78 -11.89
N ALA A 561 37.84 16.04 -10.78
CA ALA A 561 36.81 15.07 -10.42
C ALA A 561 35.43 15.72 -10.22
N VAL A 562 35.36 16.88 -9.56
CA VAL A 562 34.10 17.62 -9.38
C VAL A 562 33.59 18.19 -10.72
N VAL A 563 34.47 18.62 -11.63
CA VAL A 563 34.04 19.03 -12.98
C VAL A 563 33.43 17.86 -13.74
N ALA A 564 33.99 16.65 -13.64
CA ALA A 564 33.41 15.45 -14.24
C ALA A 564 32.04 15.09 -13.64
N LEU A 565 31.82 15.33 -12.35
CA LEU A 565 30.48 15.22 -11.74
C LEU A 565 29.52 16.25 -12.35
N ILE A 566 29.93 17.51 -12.52
CA ILE A 566 29.10 18.54 -13.17
C ILE A 566 28.72 18.12 -14.59
N ASP A 567 29.67 17.59 -15.37
CA ASP A 567 29.38 17.05 -16.72
C ASP A 567 28.35 15.91 -16.67
N THR A 568 28.46 15.03 -15.67
CA THR A 568 27.51 13.91 -15.48
C THR A 568 26.11 14.39 -15.11
N LEU A 569 25.99 15.45 -14.32
CA LEU A 569 24.70 16.03 -13.92
C LEU A 569 24.05 16.90 -15.01
N GLN A 570 24.81 17.24 -16.05
CA GLN A 570 24.35 18.01 -17.19
C GLN A 570 23.73 17.13 -18.31
N ASP A 571 23.50 15.84 -18.03
CA ASP A 571 22.85 14.88 -18.92
C ASP A 571 21.48 15.41 -19.43
N PRO A 572 21.18 15.28 -20.75
CA PRO A 572 19.87 15.69 -21.28
C PRO A 572 18.68 14.97 -20.66
N ASP A 573 18.85 13.78 -20.07
CA ASP A 573 17.80 13.10 -19.32
C ASP A 573 17.76 13.56 -17.86
N ALA A 574 16.99 14.63 -17.63
CA ALA A 574 16.76 15.21 -16.31
C ALA A 574 16.25 14.21 -15.27
N LEU A 575 15.49 13.19 -15.69
CA LEU A 575 14.86 12.22 -14.79
C LEU A 575 15.88 11.17 -14.32
N GLU A 576 16.81 10.78 -15.18
CA GLU A 576 17.87 9.82 -14.83
C GLU A 576 18.84 10.40 -13.78
N ALA A 577 19.15 11.70 -13.86
CA ALA A 577 19.97 12.39 -12.86
C ALA A 577 19.28 12.45 -11.49
N GLU A 578 17.97 12.73 -11.48
CA GLU A 578 17.13 12.76 -10.27
C GLU A 578 17.00 11.37 -9.64
N ALA A 579 16.71 10.33 -10.44
CA ALA A 579 16.59 8.95 -9.97
C ALA A 579 17.91 8.43 -9.37
N ARG A 580 19.04 8.71 -10.02
CA ARG A 580 20.37 8.31 -9.53
C ARG A 580 20.69 8.92 -8.17
N TYR A 581 20.31 10.18 -7.94
CA TYR A 581 20.51 10.82 -6.64
C TYR A 581 19.71 10.09 -5.55
N VAL A 582 18.42 9.82 -5.79
CA VAL A 582 17.55 9.10 -4.84
C VAL A 582 18.09 7.70 -4.55
N ASP A 583 18.50 6.97 -5.59
CA ASP A 583 19.08 5.63 -5.44
C ASP A 583 20.40 5.66 -4.66
N THR A 584 21.20 6.71 -4.83
CA THR A 584 22.47 6.88 -4.13
C THR A 584 22.28 7.27 -2.68
N PHE A 585 21.43 8.24 -2.36
CA PHE A 585 21.41 8.89 -1.04
C PHE A 585 20.18 8.57 -0.18
N ASP A 586 19.06 8.15 -0.78
CA ASP A 586 17.77 8.07 -0.10
C ASP A 586 17.24 6.65 0.14
N ARG A 587 17.84 5.62 -0.48
CA ARG A 587 17.40 4.21 -0.35
C ARG A 587 18.05 3.44 0.80
N GLY A 588 19.04 4.01 1.52
CA GLY A 588 19.69 3.33 2.63
C GLY A 588 20.66 4.21 3.43
N ARG A 589 21.02 3.74 4.63
CA ARG A 589 21.82 4.51 5.60
C ARG A 589 23.27 4.73 5.17
N ARG A 590 23.83 3.76 4.44
CA ARG A 590 25.28 3.66 4.14
C ARG A 590 25.87 4.88 3.42
N THR A 591 25.06 5.54 2.62
CA THR A 591 25.46 6.69 1.79
C THR A 591 24.72 7.95 2.20
N SER A 592 23.83 7.90 3.21
CA SER A 592 23.02 9.04 3.67
C SER A 592 23.88 10.28 3.92
N LEU A 593 23.39 11.44 3.48
CA LEU A 593 24.05 12.74 3.72
C LEU A 593 23.70 13.36 5.08
N HIS A 594 22.91 12.65 5.92
CA HIS A 594 22.67 13.04 7.30
C HIS A 594 23.76 12.47 8.21
N LEU A 595 24.71 13.31 8.61
CA LEU A 595 25.94 12.86 9.25
C LEU A 595 25.69 12.13 10.58
N PHE A 596 24.72 12.56 11.39
CA PHE A 596 24.44 11.94 12.67
C PHE A 596 23.70 10.61 12.57
N GLU A 597 23.14 10.27 11.40
CA GLU A 597 22.55 8.95 11.15
C GLU A 597 23.62 7.85 11.21
N HIS A 598 24.84 8.14 10.75
CA HIS A 598 25.99 7.21 10.81
C HIS A 598 26.53 6.96 12.22
N VAL A 599 26.25 7.88 13.15
CA VAL A 599 26.74 7.81 14.55
C VAL A 599 25.67 7.24 15.48
N HIS A 600 24.44 7.77 15.37
CA HIS A 600 23.38 7.52 16.34
C HIS A 600 22.23 6.67 15.79
N GLY A 601 22.16 6.44 14.48
CA GLY A 601 21.02 5.76 13.84
C GLY A 601 19.68 6.39 14.24
N ASP A 602 18.71 5.54 14.59
CA ASP A 602 17.38 5.95 15.10
C ASP A 602 17.35 6.11 16.64
N SER A 603 18.51 6.20 17.30
CA SER A 603 18.54 6.34 18.76
C SER A 603 18.00 7.69 19.23
N ARG A 604 17.49 7.72 20.47
CA ARG A 604 17.02 8.94 21.13
C ARG A 604 18.13 9.98 21.37
N GLU A 605 19.40 9.57 21.24
CA GLU A 605 20.57 10.43 21.41
C GLU A 605 20.80 11.36 20.22
N ARG A 606 20.21 11.05 19.05
CA ARG A 606 20.28 11.92 17.87
C ARG A 606 19.63 13.29 18.10
N GLY A 607 18.54 13.34 18.85
CA GLY A 607 17.78 14.57 19.11
C GLY A 607 18.62 15.67 19.80
N PRO A 608 19.25 15.38 20.95
CA PRO A 608 20.17 16.31 21.60
C PRO A 608 21.33 16.77 20.70
N ALA A 609 21.96 15.86 19.95
CA ALA A 609 23.07 16.22 19.06
C ALA A 609 22.64 17.22 17.97
N LEU A 610 21.45 17.04 17.38
CA LEU A 610 20.89 18.00 16.41
C LEU A 610 20.64 19.38 17.04
N ILE A 611 20.16 19.42 18.29
CA ILE A 611 19.93 20.68 19.02
C ILE A 611 21.26 21.40 19.26
N ASP A 612 22.31 20.69 19.67
CA ASP A 612 23.63 21.27 19.93
C ASP A 612 24.27 21.83 18.65
N LEU A 613 24.14 21.12 17.53
CA LEU A 613 24.60 21.59 16.22
C LEU A 613 23.82 22.82 15.76
N GLN A 614 22.49 22.82 15.94
CA GLN A 614 21.65 23.98 15.62
C GLN A 614 22.00 25.21 16.49
N GLN A 615 22.32 25.00 17.77
CA GLN A 615 22.79 26.09 18.65
C GLN A 615 24.13 26.65 18.17
N THR A 616 25.04 25.78 17.71
CA THR A 616 26.32 26.18 17.12
C THR A 616 26.11 27.09 15.91
N TYR A 617 25.18 26.74 15.03
CA TYR A 617 24.82 27.58 13.88
C TYR A 617 24.22 28.92 14.30
N ALA A 618 23.29 28.90 15.26
CA ALA A 618 22.62 30.10 15.76
C ALA A 618 23.60 31.08 16.43
N GLN A 619 24.61 30.60 17.16
CA GLN A 619 25.66 31.43 17.78
C GLN A 619 26.47 32.21 16.75
N GLN A 620 26.64 31.66 15.54
CA GLN A 620 27.34 32.31 14.42
C GLN A 620 26.38 33.00 13.44
N GLY A 621 25.10 33.16 13.81
CA GLY A 621 24.11 33.91 13.04
C GLY A 621 23.47 33.17 11.86
N MET A 622 23.65 31.85 11.75
CA MET A 622 22.92 31.01 10.78
C MET A 622 21.68 30.41 11.47
N PHE A 623 20.49 30.77 10.97
CA PHE A 623 19.22 30.25 11.48
C PHE A 623 18.57 29.36 10.42
N LEU A 624 18.44 28.08 10.74
CA LEU A 624 17.79 27.11 9.85
C LEU A 624 16.28 27.33 9.81
N THR A 625 15.69 27.07 8.65
CA THR A 625 14.24 26.92 8.51
C THR A 625 13.79 25.58 9.11
N ALA A 626 12.50 25.46 9.44
CA ALA A 626 11.97 24.26 10.11
C ALA A 626 12.06 22.96 9.28
N ASP A 627 12.36 23.07 7.99
CA ASP A 627 12.31 21.98 7.02
C ASP A 627 13.72 21.43 6.65
N GLU A 628 14.78 21.92 7.30
CA GLU A 628 16.16 21.46 7.10
C GLU A 628 16.78 20.97 8.40
N LEU A 629 17.35 19.76 8.38
CA LEU A 629 18.07 19.22 9.53
C LEU A 629 19.50 19.79 9.57
N PRO A 630 20.02 20.13 10.76
CA PRO A 630 21.34 20.73 10.90
C PRO A 630 22.48 19.77 10.51
N ASP A 631 22.27 18.45 10.57
CA ASP A 631 23.28 17.45 10.24
C ASP A 631 23.34 17.08 8.75
N TYR A 632 22.56 17.75 7.90
CA TYR A 632 22.57 17.52 6.45
C TYR A 632 23.84 18.11 5.83
N LEU A 633 24.62 17.31 5.10
CA LEU A 633 25.96 17.72 4.63
C LEU A 633 25.96 19.02 3.79
N PRO A 634 25.01 19.28 2.87
CA PRO A 634 24.93 20.59 2.22
C PRO A 634 24.76 21.76 3.18
N VAL A 635 23.96 21.62 4.25
CA VAL A 635 23.79 22.65 5.29
C VAL A 635 25.09 22.87 6.07
N VAL A 636 25.80 21.79 6.39
CA VAL A 636 27.12 21.83 7.03
C VAL A 636 28.13 22.58 6.14
N LEU A 637 28.11 22.34 4.83
CA LEU A 637 28.97 23.01 3.85
C LEU A 637 28.58 24.49 3.66
N GLU A 638 27.30 24.83 3.69
CA GLU A 638 26.83 26.22 3.67
C GLU A 638 27.28 26.98 4.92
N PHE A 639 27.21 26.33 6.10
CA PHE A 639 27.75 26.90 7.33
C PHE A 639 29.26 27.11 7.22
N ALA A 640 30.01 26.10 6.75
CA ALA A 640 31.45 26.19 6.52
C ALA A 640 31.82 27.28 5.50
N ALA A 641 30.93 27.58 4.55
CA ALA A 641 31.10 28.69 3.61
C ALA A 641 30.87 30.07 4.25
N MET A 642 30.23 30.16 5.42
CA MET A 642 30.06 31.41 6.16
C MET A 642 31.19 31.66 7.17
N GLN A 643 31.99 30.64 7.49
CA GLN A 643 33.08 30.73 8.46
C GLN A 643 34.42 31.11 7.80
N PRO A 644 35.34 31.77 8.53
CA PRO A 644 36.72 31.95 8.08
C PRO A 644 37.37 30.59 7.73
N GLN A 645 38.26 30.56 6.73
CA GLN A 645 38.84 29.33 6.19
C GLN A 645 39.41 28.39 7.27
N HIS A 646 40.11 28.92 8.28
CA HIS A 646 40.67 28.10 9.36
C HIS A 646 39.57 27.40 10.19
N THR A 647 38.55 28.15 10.61
CA THR A 647 37.43 27.63 11.40
C THR A 647 36.60 26.63 10.60
N ALA A 648 36.39 26.90 9.31
CA ALA A 648 35.69 25.97 8.42
C ALA A 648 36.46 24.64 8.25
N ARG A 649 37.79 24.68 8.16
CA ARG A 649 38.64 23.48 8.09
C ARG A 649 38.57 22.66 9.36
N GLU A 650 38.75 23.29 10.52
CA GLU A 650 38.65 22.61 11.82
C GLU A 650 37.26 21.97 12.01
N PHE A 651 36.20 22.70 11.67
CA PHE A 651 34.83 22.20 11.78
C PHE A 651 34.55 21.00 10.86
N LEU A 652 34.98 21.06 9.59
CA LEU A 652 34.83 19.92 8.67
C LEU A 652 35.73 18.74 9.05
N ALA A 653 36.90 18.99 9.65
CA ALA A 653 37.81 17.94 10.11
C ALA A 653 37.20 17.10 11.26
N GLU A 654 36.38 17.68 12.14
CA GLU A 654 35.64 16.92 13.17
C GLU A 654 34.72 15.85 12.55
N MET A 655 34.22 16.11 11.34
CA MET A 655 33.31 15.23 10.59
C MET A 655 34.05 14.33 9.58
N ALA A 656 35.39 14.41 9.49
CA ALA A 656 36.16 13.74 8.45
C ALA A 656 36.01 12.21 8.44
N HIS A 657 35.92 11.57 9.61
CA HIS A 657 35.73 10.13 9.70
C HIS A 657 34.39 9.65 9.10
N LEU A 658 33.33 10.47 9.23
CA LEU A 658 32.02 10.21 8.62
C LEU A 658 32.09 10.40 7.11
N LEU A 659 32.72 11.48 6.67
CA LEU A 659 32.93 11.79 5.26
C LEU A 659 33.79 10.71 4.56
N GLN A 660 34.81 10.16 5.23
CA GLN A 660 35.59 9.02 4.73
C GLN A 660 34.74 7.77 4.56
N SER A 661 33.83 7.49 5.51
CA SER A 661 32.91 6.35 5.44
C SER A 661 31.93 6.47 4.28
N ILE A 662 31.33 7.66 4.11
CA ILE A 662 30.42 7.97 2.99
C ILE A 662 31.18 7.88 1.66
N HIS A 663 32.37 8.47 1.57
CA HIS A 663 33.21 8.40 0.37
C HIS A 663 33.53 6.96 -0.03
N ALA A 664 33.97 6.12 0.91
CA ALA A 664 34.26 4.71 0.64
C ALA A 664 33.02 3.95 0.16
N ALA A 665 31.84 4.22 0.73
CA ALA A 665 30.58 3.62 0.31
C ALA A 665 30.20 4.04 -1.12
N LEU A 666 30.36 5.33 -1.46
CA LEU A 666 30.09 5.87 -2.80
C LEU A 666 31.04 5.28 -3.86
N VAL A 667 32.33 5.13 -3.53
CA VAL A 667 33.31 4.49 -4.42
C VAL A 667 32.94 3.03 -4.68
N CYS A 668 32.53 2.27 -3.65
CA CYS A 668 32.09 0.88 -3.81
C CYS A 668 30.84 0.76 -4.72
N GLN A 669 29.96 1.76 -4.71
CA GLN A 669 28.77 1.82 -5.57
C GLN A 669 29.06 2.42 -6.96
N HIS A 670 30.32 2.79 -7.25
CA HIS A 670 30.71 3.47 -8.48
C HIS A 670 29.91 4.77 -8.73
N SER A 671 29.54 5.48 -7.66
CA SER A 671 28.74 6.70 -7.76
C SER A 671 29.61 7.92 -8.11
N PRO A 672 29.23 8.76 -9.10
CA PRO A 672 29.98 9.97 -9.46
C PRO A 672 30.01 10.99 -8.32
N TYR A 673 29.06 10.95 -7.38
CA TYR A 673 29.01 11.84 -6.22
C TYR A 673 30.16 11.61 -5.23
N ALA A 674 30.92 10.52 -5.35
CA ALA A 674 32.15 10.32 -4.58
C ALA A 674 33.11 11.51 -4.74
N ALA A 675 33.16 12.13 -5.93
CA ALA A 675 33.99 13.30 -6.20
C ALA A 675 33.67 14.50 -5.31
N ALA A 676 32.39 14.78 -5.03
CA ALA A 676 32.01 15.91 -4.19
C ALA A 676 32.34 15.68 -2.70
N VAL A 677 32.21 14.44 -2.22
CA VAL A 677 32.60 14.08 -0.85
C VAL A 677 34.12 14.06 -0.69
N ALA A 678 34.87 13.56 -1.68
CA ALA A 678 36.32 13.62 -1.72
C ALA A 678 36.83 15.08 -1.69
N ALA A 679 36.22 15.96 -2.49
CA ALA A 679 36.54 17.38 -2.48
C ALA A 679 36.19 18.06 -1.15
N THR A 680 35.19 17.56 -0.41
CA THR A 680 34.89 18.06 0.94
C THR A 680 35.98 17.67 1.96
N LEU A 681 36.53 16.45 1.85
CA LEU A 681 37.68 16.01 2.67
C LEU A 681 38.94 16.83 2.36
N ASP A 682 39.20 17.09 1.08
CA ASP A 682 40.30 17.96 0.62
C ASP A 682 40.14 19.40 1.17
N LEU A 683 38.91 19.92 1.13
CA LEU A 683 38.58 21.22 1.72
C LEU A 683 38.84 21.26 3.24
N ALA A 684 38.57 20.16 3.96
CA ALA A 684 38.91 20.02 5.37
C ALA A 684 40.43 19.94 5.62
N GLY A 685 41.23 19.64 4.59
CA GLY A 685 42.67 19.39 4.71
C GLY A 685 43.02 17.95 5.12
N GLU A 686 42.06 17.03 5.00
CA GLU A 686 42.21 15.62 5.35
C GLU A 686 42.52 14.79 4.08
N PRO A 687 43.55 13.93 4.10
CA PRO A 687 43.86 13.10 2.94
C PRO A 687 42.74 12.09 2.70
N VAL A 688 42.31 11.96 1.43
CA VAL A 688 41.36 10.93 1.02
C VAL A 688 42.03 9.57 1.16
N GLN A 689 41.55 8.77 2.10
CA GLN A 689 42.05 7.42 2.30
C GLN A 689 41.52 6.49 1.20
N PRO A 690 42.35 5.57 0.67
CA PRO A 690 41.86 4.55 -0.26
C PRO A 690 40.78 3.70 0.44
N PRO A 691 39.75 3.24 -0.28
CA PRO A 691 38.71 2.40 0.29
C PRO A 691 39.35 1.11 0.82
N ASP A 692 39.50 1.01 2.13
CA ASP A 692 40.08 -0.16 2.75
C ASP A 692 39.09 -1.32 2.66
N ALA A 693 39.56 -2.53 2.35
CA ALA A 693 38.72 -3.74 2.29
C ALA A 693 38.06 -4.06 3.65
N ALA A 694 38.54 -3.41 4.73
CA ALA A 694 38.12 -3.58 6.11
C ALA A 694 37.08 -2.55 6.61
N ALA A 695 36.77 -1.48 5.89
CA ALA A 695 35.70 -0.53 6.27
C ALA A 695 34.32 -0.97 5.75
N ARG A 696 33.95 -2.24 5.98
CA ARG A 696 32.55 -2.63 5.94
C ARG A 696 31.93 -2.10 7.22
N ALA A 697 31.13 -1.04 7.15
CA ALA A 697 30.08 -0.84 8.14
C ALA A 697 29.37 -2.20 8.35
N PRO A 698 29.02 -2.57 9.60
CA PRO A 698 28.43 -3.87 9.88
C PRO A 698 27.28 -4.10 8.89
N ALA A 699 27.27 -5.27 8.26
CA ALA A 699 26.18 -5.64 7.37
C ALA A 699 24.88 -5.36 8.12
N GLU A 700 23.96 -4.62 7.48
CA GLU A 700 22.63 -4.50 8.04
C GLU A 700 22.13 -5.92 8.30
N PRO A 701 21.67 -6.22 9.53
CA PRO A 701 21.14 -7.53 9.83
C PRO A 701 20.07 -7.86 8.80
N ALA A 702 19.97 -9.13 8.39
CA ALA A 702 18.85 -9.54 7.56
C ALA A 702 17.54 -9.09 8.25
N ILE A 703 16.53 -8.72 7.48
CA ILE A 703 15.28 -8.21 8.05
C ILE A 703 14.71 -9.19 9.09
N ASP A 704 14.92 -10.49 8.88
CA ASP A 704 14.53 -11.57 9.80
C ASP A 704 15.30 -11.53 11.15
N ASP A 705 16.57 -11.10 11.14
CA ASP A 705 17.39 -10.93 12.35
C ASP A 705 17.02 -9.64 13.10
N GLU A 706 16.68 -8.56 12.39
CA GLU A 706 16.26 -7.28 12.97
C GLU A 706 14.84 -7.35 13.55
N TRP A 707 13.98 -8.22 12.99
CA TRP A 707 12.58 -8.43 13.41
C TRP A 707 12.39 -9.62 14.35
N ARG A 708 13.49 -10.27 14.78
CA ARG A 708 13.42 -11.36 15.74
C ARG A 708 12.94 -10.82 17.09
N GLU A 709 11.72 -11.18 17.48
CA GLU A 709 11.20 -10.83 18.79
C GLU A 709 12.12 -11.40 19.88
N PRO A 710 12.56 -10.58 20.87
CA PRO A 710 13.27 -11.10 22.02
C PRO A 710 12.35 -12.05 22.81
N ASP A 711 12.93 -13.10 23.40
CA ASP A 711 12.19 -14.02 24.25
C ASP A 711 11.39 -13.24 25.30
N ALA A 712 10.10 -13.55 25.45
CA ALA A 712 9.15 -12.80 26.31
C ALA A 712 9.59 -12.63 27.78
N PHE A 713 10.57 -13.43 28.24
CA PHE A 713 11.19 -13.34 29.57
C PHE A 713 12.73 -13.46 29.52
N GLY A 714 13.35 -13.26 28.35
CA GLY A 714 14.79 -13.11 28.23
C GLY A 714 15.21 -11.75 28.77
N GLY A 715 16.24 -11.70 29.62
CA GLY A 715 16.81 -10.43 30.06
C GLY A 715 17.18 -9.56 28.85
N CYS A 716 16.93 -8.25 28.93
CA CYS A 716 17.19 -7.30 27.86
C CYS A 716 18.54 -7.57 27.18
N SER A 717 18.52 -7.81 25.86
CA SER A 717 19.75 -8.06 25.11
C SER A 717 20.65 -6.79 25.09
N PRO A 718 21.98 -6.94 25.03
CA PRO A 718 22.91 -5.82 25.27
C PRO A 718 23.07 -4.83 24.12
N SER A 719 22.45 -5.05 22.95
CA SER A 719 22.74 -4.28 21.72
C SER A 719 21.94 -2.98 21.56
N GLY A 720 21.24 -2.51 22.60
CA GLY A 720 20.50 -1.23 22.55
C GLY A 720 20.48 -0.45 23.86
N SER A 721 21.31 -0.81 24.83
CA SER A 721 21.28 -0.18 26.14
C SER A 721 22.65 -0.22 26.80
N HIS A 722 23.49 0.77 26.53
CA HIS A 722 24.56 1.15 27.44
C HIS A 722 23.95 1.90 28.64
N TYR A 723 23.25 1.18 29.53
CA TYR A 723 23.06 1.68 30.89
C TYR A 723 24.35 1.38 31.66
N ALA A 724 25.16 2.41 31.89
CA ALA A 724 26.08 2.38 33.02
C ALA A 724 25.23 2.26 34.31
N PRO A 725 25.64 1.44 35.29
CA PRO A 725 24.88 1.25 36.52
C PRO A 725 25.11 2.44 37.45
N ASP A 726 24.58 3.61 37.11
CA ASP A 726 24.52 4.75 38.02
C ASP A 726 23.08 5.00 38.46
N VAL A 727 22.92 5.09 39.78
CA VAL A 727 21.65 5.38 40.44
C VAL A 727 21.18 6.77 40.04
N GLN A 728 20.23 6.86 39.10
CA GLN A 728 19.55 8.12 38.82
C GLN A 728 18.61 8.48 39.97
N THR A 729 18.90 9.60 40.64
CA THR A 729 18.01 10.16 41.65
C THR A 729 16.87 10.90 40.95
N ILE A 730 15.65 10.37 41.09
CA ILE A 730 14.42 11.02 40.60
C ILE A 730 14.14 12.24 41.50
N GLN A 731 14.29 13.45 40.96
CA GLN A 731 13.82 14.66 41.63
C GLN A 731 12.35 14.93 41.30
N PHE A 732 11.49 14.81 42.31
CA PHE A 732 10.10 15.24 42.21
C PHE A 732 10.02 16.76 42.38
N VAL A 733 9.74 17.47 41.29
CA VAL A 733 9.39 18.90 41.34
C VAL A 733 7.91 19.00 41.71
N ARG A 734 7.58 19.56 42.88
CA ARG A 734 6.20 19.91 43.22
C ARG A 734 5.71 20.99 42.27
N ARG A 735 4.56 20.76 41.63
CA ARG A 735 3.83 21.82 40.92
C ARG A 735 3.31 22.82 41.95
N ASP A 736 3.87 24.02 41.98
CA ASP A 736 3.27 25.15 42.71
C ASP A 736 1.96 25.57 42.02
N ALA A 737 0.90 25.68 42.82
CA ALA A 737 -0.47 25.90 42.38
C ALA A 737 -0.81 27.39 42.09
N THR A 738 0.12 28.18 41.56
CA THR A 738 -0.02 29.66 41.53
C THR A 738 0.27 30.37 40.19
N SER A 739 0.06 29.74 39.02
CA SER A 739 0.26 30.47 37.74
C SER A 739 -0.75 30.27 36.61
N PHE A 740 -1.93 29.70 36.85
CA PHE A 740 -3.03 29.77 35.87
C PHE A 740 -4.27 30.45 36.47
N ALA A 741 -4.24 31.78 36.52
CA ALA A 741 -5.46 32.56 36.60
C ALA A 741 -6.10 32.60 35.20
N ALA A 742 -7.23 31.91 35.05
CA ALA A 742 -8.10 32.03 33.88
C ALA A 742 -8.61 33.49 33.74
N PRO A 743 -8.80 34.03 32.53
CA PRO A 743 -9.46 35.32 32.35
C PRO A 743 -10.90 35.19 32.84
N LYS A 744 -11.29 36.07 33.77
CA LYS A 744 -12.67 36.17 34.26
C LYS A 744 -13.58 36.58 33.11
N GLU A 745 -14.59 35.76 32.82
CA GLU A 745 -15.82 36.21 32.20
C GLU A 745 -16.50 37.25 33.09
N GLY A 746 -16.92 38.38 32.51
CA GLY A 746 -17.73 39.37 33.20
C GLY A 746 -17.89 40.71 32.47
N LEU A 747 -19.09 40.88 31.90
CA LEU A 747 -19.82 42.12 31.63
C LEU A 747 -19.55 42.93 30.33
N LEU A 748 -20.45 42.66 29.38
CA LEU A 748 -21.21 43.51 28.43
C LEU A 748 -21.16 43.01 26.99
#